data_AF-A0A444S7T9-F1
#
_entry.id   AF-A0A444S7T9-F1
#
_cell.length_a   1.000
_cell.length_b   1.000
_cell.length_c   1.000
_cell.angle_alpha   90.00
_cell.angle_beta   90.00
_cell.angle_gamma   90.00
#
_symmetry.space_group_name_H-M   'P 1'
#
loop_
_entity.id
_entity.type
_entity.pdbx_description
1 polymer ?
#
loop_
_entity_poly.entity_id
_entity_poly.type
_entity_poly.pdbx_seq_one_letter_code
_entity_poly.pdbx_strand_id
1 'polypeptide(L)'
;MSDSDGGRPIEGHTDPNFPPPTGEWDTPVIIYGYTPSFALAVLAAVLFLLFAIVHLWQSLRYKSYYFLTFPIGLVLEVVGYVARALSAKKNPYNLIYFILNYFFIVTAPVFLAAGIYTVLSALIHRLGRKFAPLPPKFVLWFFVTSDVIATITQVAGAALIGVSQSNRDDPTTANNILLAGLAYQVFAMGCFVMSSGVFVWRARRAVAASGLTAFVSAFGVATLLVYLRTIFRLAETAEGLGGELQTNEVYFGVLEFAPVVLAVMLFAAWHPGRTLPWRRRLIYIRAVFTFLSGVVRSKLSPEAQNLHWRQRLALSALQSKSALLTSRQRTFGSSGTSAGHLIREYCHAKGLSLRSVTVSNAGAQPFAAPPAILHFITPASAPATGLTVFYAYGGGYAAPIAVLGHIPMALRAAKTISAKQVVFIEYSLTPRHPYPSQLVQAASGLQTLLDAEGVKASEVVAMGDSAGGHLIASLLAHIAVPSPYALPVDLHGDQLAAAVMISPWIAMTTDQASFDTNEATDFLDRPAALLFKCGFAPNVDEPSANLIDAPDSAHVWNSVFRPATGKPVVRKAMVLTGTSEVLMDSNVAFGKVHLRGADLVVDRKTDVPARFPDADYVFVAAVEEAHTQTILDAAVGYDEGNMSRAIREFLKRL
;
A
#
# COMPACT_ATOMS: atom_id res chain seq x y z
N MET A 1 30.97 27.76 -79.26
CA MET A 1 32.01 27.85 -78.21
C MET A 1 31.27 27.99 -76.90
N SER A 2 30.91 26.85 -76.30
CA SER A 2 31.72 26.14 -75.28
C SER A 2 31.55 26.83 -73.93
N ASP A 3 31.17 26.21 -72.83
CA ASP A 3 31.08 24.79 -72.52
C ASP A 3 30.29 24.61 -71.23
N SER A 4 29.60 23.47 -71.14
CA SER A 4 29.34 22.66 -69.94
C SER A 4 29.17 23.38 -68.59
N ASP A 5 27.93 23.57 -68.17
CA ASP A 5 27.62 23.25 -66.77
C ASP A 5 27.12 21.80 -66.76
N GLY A 6 28.07 20.89 -66.58
CA GLY A 6 27.81 19.47 -66.40
C GLY A 6 27.05 19.28 -65.09
N GLY A 7 25.75 19.53 -65.12
CA GLY A 7 24.84 19.12 -64.05
C GLY A 7 25.04 17.62 -63.88
N ARG A 8 25.66 17.22 -62.76
CA ARG A 8 25.77 15.80 -62.40
C ARG A 8 24.39 15.17 -62.62
N PRO A 9 24.29 14.01 -63.30
CA PRO A 9 23.02 13.32 -63.40
C PRO A 9 22.45 13.20 -61.99
N ILE A 10 21.17 13.54 -61.84
CA ILE A 10 20.48 13.43 -60.56
C ILE A 10 20.48 11.93 -60.22
N GLU A 11 21.44 11.49 -59.41
CA GLU A 11 21.53 10.10 -58.94
C GLU A 11 20.44 9.88 -57.90
N GLY A 12 19.27 9.41 -58.35
CA GLY A 12 18.18 8.99 -57.47
C GLY A 12 16.84 8.84 -58.18
N HIS A 13 15.89 8.17 -57.51
CA HIS A 13 14.58 7.84 -58.09
C HIS A 13 13.69 9.08 -58.23
N THR A 14 13.11 9.25 -59.41
CA THR A 14 12.10 10.28 -59.72
C THR A 14 10.89 9.58 -60.37
N ASP A 15 9.68 9.94 -59.95
CA ASP A 15 8.47 9.34 -60.50
C ASP A 15 7.85 10.27 -61.56
N PRO A 16 7.74 9.84 -62.82
CA PRO A 16 7.18 10.66 -63.90
C PRO A 16 5.69 10.99 -63.73
N ASN A 17 4.97 10.33 -62.81
CA ASN A 17 3.55 10.60 -62.54
C ASN A 17 3.32 11.80 -61.61
N PHE A 18 4.38 12.39 -61.04
CA PHE A 18 4.30 13.55 -60.16
C PHE A 18 4.92 14.79 -60.80
N PRO A 19 4.41 16.00 -60.50
CA PRO A 19 5.00 17.23 -61.01
C PRO A 19 6.46 17.38 -60.53
N PRO A 20 7.33 18.03 -61.33
CA PRO A 20 8.73 18.25 -60.93
C PRO A 20 8.83 18.98 -59.58
N PRO A 21 9.83 18.62 -58.73
CA PRO A 21 10.01 19.24 -57.42
C PRO A 21 10.31 20.73 -57.58
N THR A 22 9.34 21.57 -57.22
CA THR A 22 9.39 23.04 -57.38
C THR A 22 8.98 23.78 -56.11
N GLY A 23 8.53 23.06 -55.08
CA GLY A 23 8.19 23.62 -53.77
C GLY A 23 9.42 23.97 -52.94
N GLU A 24 9.26 24.93 -52.04
CA GLU A 24 10.29 25.42 -51.11
C GLU A 24 10.92 24.31 -50.25
N TRP A 25 10.18 23.23 -49.99
CA TRP A 25 10.58 22.10 -49.16
C TRP A 25 10.73 20.79 -49.94
N ASP A 26 10.84 20.86 -51.28
CA ASP A 26 10.97 19.68 -52.12
C ASP A 26 12.44 19.28 -52.30
N THR A 27 12.73 17.98 -52.23
CA THR A 27 14.04 17.43 -52.59
C THR A 27 14.13 17.10 -54.08
N PRO A 28 15.34 17.11 -54.67
CA PRO A 28 15.53 16.82 -56.09
C PRO A 28 15.19 15.37 -56.48
N VAL A 29 15.16 14.46 -55.51
CA VAL A 29 14.83 13.03 -55.67
C VAL A 29 13.86 12.58 -54.58
N ILE A 30 13.18 11.45 -54.81
CA ILE A 30 12.37 10.80 -53.79
C ILE A 30 13.32 10.07 -52.82
N ILE A 31 13.43 10.57 -51.59
CA ILE A 31 14.39 10.07 -50.57
C ILE A 31 14.14 8.59 -50.21
N TYR A 32 12.92 8.09 -50.41
CA TYR A 32 12.58 6.67 -50.22
C TYR A 32 13.29 5.73 -51.21
N GLY A 33 13.74 6.22 -52.37
CA GLY A 33 14.30 5.39 -53.43
C GLY A 33 13.27 4.67 -54.30
N TYR A 34 11.98 4.81 -53.99
CA TYR A 34 10.82 4.34 -54.75
C TYR A 34 9.61 5.22 -54.41
N THR A 35 8.53 5.11 -55.20
CA THR A 35 7.28 5.81 -54.91
C THR A 35 6.46 5.03 -53.87
N PRO A 36 6.19 5.56 -52.66
CA PRO A 36 5.52 4.80 -51.61
C PRO A 36 4.08 4.40 -51.98
N SER A 37 3.66 3.19 -51.63
CA SER A 37 2.29 2.74 -51.86
C SER A 37 1.31 3.39 -50.90
N PHE A 38 0.34 4.12 -51.46
CA PHE A 38 -0.77 4.69 -50.70
C PHE A 38 -1.61 3.60 -50.01
N ALA A 39 -1.82 2.46 -50.67
CA ALA A 39 -2.61 1.36 -50.12
C ALA A 39 -1.96 0.75 -48.87
N LEU A 40 -0.65 0.51 -48.92
CA LEU A 40 0.11 -0.02 -47.77
C LEU A 40 0.08 0.99 -46.60
N ALA A 41 0.29 2.27 -46.88
CA ALA A 41 0.32 3.32 -45.86
C ALA A 41 -1.04 3.46 -45.15
N VAL A 42 -2.15 3.44 -45.89
CA VAL A 42 -3.51 3.51 -45.32
C VAL A 42 -3.82 2.24 -44.52
N LEU A 43 -3.51 1.06 -45.06
CA LEU A 43 -3.73 -0.21 -44.36
C LEU A 43 -2.99 -0.23 -43.01
N ALA A 44 -1.72 0.18 -43.01
CA ALA A 44 -0.90 0.25 -41.81
C ALA A 44 -1.49 1.24 -40.78
N ALA A 45 -1.85 2.45 -41.21
CA ALA A 45 -2.44 3.45 -40.33
C ALA A 45 -3.76 2.96 -39.69
N VAL A 46 -4.63 2.30 -40.46
CA VAL A 46 -5.90 1.76 -39.95
C VAL A 46 -5.65 0.62 -38.96
N LEU A 47 -4.78 -0.33 -39.30
CA LEU A 47 -4.48 -1.47 -38.42
C LEU A 47 -3.87 -1.01 -37.09
N PHE A 48 -2.87 -0.11 -37.13
CA PHE A 48 -2.26 0.41 -35.91
C PHE A 48 -3.23 1.25 -35.09
N LEU A 49 -4.16 1.99 -35.72
CA LEU A 49 -5.21 2.71 -34.99
C LEU A 49 -6.17 1.75 -34.27
N LEU A 50 -6.62 0.70 -34.95
CA LEU A 50 -7.48 -0.33 -34.34
C LEU A 50 -6.78 -0.99 -33.16
N PHE A 51 -5.51 -1.38 -33.34
CA PHE A 51 -4.73 -1.96 -32.25
C PHE A 51 -4.44 -0.98 -31.13
N ALA A 52 -4.22 0.31 -31.42
CA ALA A 52 -4.03 1.35 -30.40
C ALA A 52 -5.28 1.46 -29.51
N ILE A 53 -6.47 1.47 -30.12
CA ILE A 53 -7.75 1.50 -29.39
C ILE A 53 -7.91 0.23 -28.55
N VAL A 54 -7.67 -0.95 -29.12
CA VAL A 54 -7.78 -2.23 -28.40
C VAL A 54 -6.82 -2.28 -27.22
N HIS A 55 -5.55 -1.94 -27.41
CA HIS A 55 -4.53 -1.97 -26.35
C HIS A 55 -4.79 -0.90 -25.27
N LEU A 56 -5.26 0.29 -25.66
CA LEU A 56 -5.68 1.32 -24.70
C LEU A 56 -6.87 0.85 -23.87
N TRP A 57 -7.91 0.32 -24.51
CA TRP A 57 -9.08 -0.22 -23.82
C TRP A 57 -8.71 -1.37 -22.89
N GLN A 58 -7.90 -2.34 -23.34
CA GLN A 58 -7.42 -3.45 -22.52
C GLN A 58 -6.55 -2.95 -21.35
N SER A 59 -5.68 -1.97 -21.58
CA SER A 59 -4.83 -1.39 -20.53
C SER A 59 -5.63 -0.67 -19.46
N LEU A 60 -6.68 0.07 -19.84
CA LEU A 60 -7.60 0.72 -18.91
C LEU A 60 -8.48 -0.30 -18.18
N ARG A 61 -9.04 -1.28 -18.91
CA ARG A 61 -9.94 -2.31 -18.36
C ARG A 61 -9.24 -3.20 -17.33
N TYR A 62 -8.02 -3.63 -17.64
CA TYR A 62 -7.19 -4.48 -16.76
C TYR A 62 -6.32 -3.67 -15.79
N LYS A 63 -6.42 -2.33 -15.82
CA LYS A 63 -5.67 -1.39 -15.00
C LYS A 63 -4.14 -1.58 -15.10
N SER A 64 -3.65 -2.05 -16.23
CA SER A 64 -2.23 -2.32 -16.48
C SER A 64 -1.53 -1.07 -17.01
N TYR A 65 -1.54 0.01 -16.23
CA TYR A 65 -0.98 1.31 -16.63
C TYR A 65 0.51 1.27 -17.00
N TYR A 66 1.26 0.29 -16.49
CA TYR A 66 2.67 0.08 -16.84
C TYR A 66 2.88 -0.29 -18.32
N PHE A 67 1.84 -0.76 -19.01
CA PHE A 67 1.87 -1.14 -20.41
C PHE A 67 1.36 -0.02 -21.34
N LEU A 68 1.10 1.19 -20.82
CA LEU A 68 0.64 2.35 -21.61
C LEU A 68 1.67 2.84 -22.64
N THR A 69 2.95 2.46 -22.50
CA THR A 69 3.94 2.74 -23.54
C THR A 69 3.55 2.09 -24.86
N PHE A 70 2.91 0.92 -24.83
CA PHE A 70 2.51 0.18 -26.02
C PHE A 70 1.49 0.94 -26.90
N PRO A 71 0.32 1.38 -26.40
CA PRO A 71 -0.60 2.20 -27.19
C PRO A 71 -0.01 3.57 -27.60
N ILE A 72 0.89 4.16 -26.81
CA ILE A 72 1.61 5.39 -27.21
C ILE A 72 2.46 5.12 -28.46
N GLY A 73 3.24 4.03 -28.47
CA GLY A 73 4.02 3.62 -29.64
C GLY A 73 3.15 3.40 -30.88
N LEU A 74 1.98 2.79 -30.72
CA LEU A 74 1.03 2.59 -31.82
C LEU A 74 0.47 3.90 -32.38
N VAL A 75 0.21 4.89 -31.53
CA VAL A 75 -0.21 6.23 -32.00
C VAL A 75 0.90 6.87 -32.83
N LEU A 76 2.16 6.73 -32.42
CA LEU A 76 3.30 7.22 -33.20
C LEU A 76 3.37 6.50 -34.57
N GLU A 77 3.19 5.17 -34.63
CA GLU A 77 3.08 4.45 -35.91
C GLU A 77 1.99 5.04 -36.81
N VAL A 78 0.79 5.28 -36.26
CA VAL A 78 -0.33 5.88 -37.02
C VAL A 78 0.08 7.22 -37.63
N VAL A 79 0.68 8.12 -36.85
CA VAL A 79 1.13 9.43 -37.35
C VAL A 79 2.19 9.27 -38.44
N GLY A 80 3.15 8.36 -38.25
CA GLY A 80 4.20 8.07 -39.23
C GLY A 80 3.64 7.54 -40.54
N TYR A 81 2.70 6.59 -40.50
CA TYR A 81 2.06 6.03 -41.71
C TYR A 81 1.06 6.99 -42.36
N VAL A 82 0.43 7.89 -41.61
CA VAL A 82 -0.36 9.01 -42.18
C VAL A 82 0.55 9.96 -42.96
N ALA A 83 1.73 10.32 -42.41
CA ALA A 83 2.71 11.12 -43.15
C ALA A 83 3.20 10.40 -44.42
N ARG A 84 3.38 9.07 -44.37
CA ARG A 84 3.69 8.23 -45.54
C ARG A 84 2.57 8.29 -46.60
N ALA A 85 1.31 8.22 -46.18
CA ALA A 85 0.17 8.31 -47.08
C ALA A 85 0.05 9.68 -47.75
N LEU A 86 0.39 10.76 -47.03
CA LEU A 86 0.46 12.11 -47.59
C LEU A 86 1.61 12.24 -48.60
N SER A 87 2.77 11.66 -48.29
CA SER A 87 3.90 11.58 -49.24
C SER A 87 3.52 10.82 -50.51
N ALA A 88 2.88 9.65 -50.37
CA ALA A 88 2.45 8.81 -51.50
C ALA A 88 1.41 9.47 -52.43
N LYS A 89 0.50 10.29 -51.88
CA LYS A 89 -0.66 10.81 -52.63
C LYS A 89 -0.52 12.26 -53.05
N LYS A 90 0.11 13.11 -52.22
CA LYS A 90 0.19 14.56 -52.48
C LYS A 90 1.51 14.93 -53.13
N ASN A 91 2.63 14.60 -52.49
CA ASN A 91 3.95 14.99 -52.97
C ASN A 91 5.03 14.09 -52.33
N PRO A 92 5.63 13.15 -53.11
CA PRO A 92 6.68 12.26 -52.61
C PRO A 92 8.04 12.95 -52.46
N TYR A 93 8.22 14.14 -53.05
CA TYR A 93 9.44 14.96 -52.95
C TYR A 93 9.47 15.84 -51.69
N ASN A 94 8.35 15.96 -50.98
CA ASN A 94 8.26 16.88 -49.86
C ASN A 94 9.06 16.38 -48.64
N LEU A 95 10.10 17.14 -48.27
CA LEU A 95 11.01 16.82 -47.18
C LEU A 95 10.30 16.69 -45.82
N ILE A 96 9.28 17.52 -45.55
CA ILE A 96 8.56 17.52 -44.27
C ILE A 96 7.80 16.21 -44.10
N TYR A 97 7.14 15.70 -45.15
CA TYR A 97 6.43 14.41 -45.08
C TYR A 97 7.38 13.26 -44.83
N PHE A 98 8.57 13.29 -45.46
CA PHE A 98 9.62 12.30 -45.20
C PHE A 98 10.12 12.35 -43.75
N ILE A 99 10.47 13.53 -43.24
CA ILE A 99 10.97 13.71 -41.87
C ILE A 99 9.92 13.25 -40.85
N LEU A 100 8.66 13.64 -41.02
CA LEU A 100 7.58 13.22 -40.13
C LEU A 100 7.40 11.69 -40.18
N ASN A 101 7.34 11.10 -41.37
CA ASN A 101 7.25 9.65 -41.53
C ASN A 101 8.39 8.93 -40.79
N TYR A 102 9.63 9.33 -41.07
CA TYR A 102 10.82 8.69 -40.54
C TYR A 102 10.90 8.85 -39.02
N PHE A 103 10.73 10.07 -38.51
CA PHE A 103 10.77 10.38 -37.07
C PHE A 103 9.80 9.49 -36.28
N PHE A 104 8.55 9.43 -36.72
CA PHE A 104 7.52 8.67 -36.00
C PHE A 104 7.70 7.16 -36.12
N ILE A 105 8.06 6.63 -37.30
CA ILE A 105 8.29 5.18 -37.50
C ILE A 105 9.57 4.69 -36.78
N VAL A 106 10.59 5.53 -36.65
CA VAL A 106 11.80 5.17 -35.89
C VAL A 106 11.56 5.26 -34.39
N THR A 107 10.79 6.26 -33.94
CA THR A 107 10.53 6.47 -32.50
C THR A 107 9.51 5.49 -31.92
N ALA A 108 8.47 5.13 -32.68
CA ALA A 108 7.40 4.24 -32.23
C ALA A 108 7.88 2.89 -31.60
N PRO A 109 8.78 2.12 -32.23
CA PRO A 109 9.32 0.87 -31.72
C PRO A 109 9.98 0.96 -30.35
N VAL A 110 10.52 2.12 -29.96
CA VAL A 110 11.15 2.33 -28.64
C VAL A 110 10.11 2.21 -27.54
N PHE A 111 8.91 2.74 -27.80
CA PHE A 111 7.79 2.63 -26.88
C PHE A 111 7.23 1.19 -26.82
N LEU A 112 7.24 0.48 -27.97
CA LEU A 112 6.87 -0.94 -28.02
C LEU A 112 7.89 -1.81 -27.27
N ALA A 113 9.19 -1.57 -27.45
CA ALA A 113 10.29 -2.21 -26.76
C ALA A 113 10.24 -1.96 -25.25
N ALA A 114 10.01 -0.71 -24.83
CA ALA A 114 9.77 -0.37 -23.43
C ALA A 114 8.60 -1.17 -22.84
N GLY A 115 7.53 -1.37 -23.61
CA GLY A 115 6.42 -2.25 -23.24
C GLY A 115 6.89 -3.70 -22.99
N ILE A 116 7.67 -4.27 -23.91
CA ILE A 116 8.25 -5.62 -23.79
C ILE A 116 9.16 -5.71 -22.55
N TYR A 117 9.97 -4.69 -22.27
CA TYR A 117 10.84 -4.64 -21.10
C TYR A 117 10.06 -4.64 -19.79
N THR A 118 8.94 -3.90 -19.75
CA THR A 118 8.04 -3.92 -18.58
C THR A 118 7.39 -5.27 -18.38
N VAL A 119 7.05 -6.00 -19.45
CA VAL A 119 6.51 -7.35 -19.38
C VAL A 119 7.53 -8.32 -18.79
N LEU A 120 8.79 -8.28 -19.24
CA LEU A 120 9.85 -9.12 -18.65
C LEU A 120 10.06 -8.77 -17.17
N SER A 121 10.11 -7.48 -16.83
CA SER A 121 10.23 -7.02 -15.45
C SER A 121 9.08 -7.54 -14.57
N ALA A 122 7.84 -7.53 -15.10
CA ALA A 122 6.67 -8.09 -14.42
C ALA A 122 6.74 -9.62 -14.26
N LEU A 123 7.22 -10.34 -15.28
CA LEU A 123 7.42 -11.80 -15.24
C LEU A 123 8.46 -12.18 -14.17
N ILE A 124 9.58 -11.47 -14.08
CA ILE A 124 10.60 -11.72 -13.06
C ILE A 124 10.06 -11.50 -11.65
N HIS A 125 9.25 -10.46 -11.44
CA HIS A 125 8.62 -10.22 -10.13
C HIS A 125 7.63 -11.32 -9.73
N ARG A 126 6.95 -11.95 -10.69
CA ARG A 126 5.97 -13.01 -10.42
C ARG A 126 6.60 -14.39 -10.26
N LEU A 127 7.51 -14.77 -11.15
CA LEU A 127 8.13 -16.11 -11.17
C LEU A 127 9.31 -16.22 -10.19
N GLY A 128 9.87 -15.07 -9.78
CA GLY A 128 10.93 -14.98 -8.78
C GLY A 128 12.27 -14.59 -9.38
N ARG A 129 12.99 -13.71 -8.67
CA ARG A 129 14.29 -13.15 -9.08
C ARG A 129 15.38 -14.20 -9.29
N LYS A 130 15.30 -15.37 -8.64
CA LYS A 130 16.28 -16.46 -8.73
C LYS A 130 16.52 -16.99 -10.15
N PHE A 131 15.55 -16.82 -11.06
CA PHE A 131 15.66 -17.28 -12.43
C PHE A 131 16.26 -16.23 -13.38
N ALA A 132 16.33 -14.96 -12.97
CA ALA A 132 16.73 -13.86 -13.84
C ALA A 132 18.24 -13.58 -13.74
N PRO A 133 18.95 -13.41 -14.88
CA PRO A 133 20.36 -13.02 -14.86
C PRO A 133 20.56 -11.57 -14.40
N LEU A 134 19.58 -10.70 -14.67
CA LEU A 134 19.64 -9.27 -14.38
C LEU A 134 18.53 -8.82 -13.43
N PRO A 135 18.77 -7.79 -12.58
CA PRO A 135 17.74 -7.17 -11.76
C PRO A 135 16.59 -6.58 -12.60
N PRO A 136 15.31 -6.71 -12.20
CA PRO A 136 14.18 -6.13 -12.93
C PRO A 136 14.24 -4.61 -13.10
N LYS A 137 14.82 -3.90 -12.11
CA LYS A 137 15.03 -2.45 -12.17
C LYS A 137 16.15 -2.07 -13.14
N PHE A 138 17.21 -2.89 -13.20
CA PHE A 138 18.33 -2.67 -14.11
C PHE A 138 17.88 -2.84 -15.55
N VAL A 139 17.17 -3.94 -15.85
CA VAL A 139 16.60 -4.20 -17.19
C VAL A 139 15.77 -3.00 -17.66
N LEU A 140 14.83 -2.51 -16.83
CA LEU A 140 13.97 -1.41 -17.24
C LEU A 140 14.75 -0.11 -17.50
N TRP A 141 15.61 0.32 -16.58
CA TRP A 141 16.30 1.60 -16.73
C TRP A 141 17.40 1.57 -17.78
N PHE A 142 18.19 0.50 -17.83
CA PHE A 142 19.31 0.39 -18.77
C PHE A 142 18.81 0.34 -20.22
N PHE A 143 17.92 -0.60 -20.55
CA PHE A 143 17.51 -0.79 -21.95
C PHE A 143 16.63 0.37 -22.46
N VAL A 144 15.76 0.95 -21.63
CA VAL A 144 14.99 2.14 -22.05
C VAL A 144 15.91 3.34 -22.29
N THR A 145 16.89 3.59 -21.41
CA THR A 145 17.83 4.71 -21.60
C THR A 145 18.71 4.49 -22.84
N SER A 146 19.14 3.24 -23.05
CA SER A 146 19.89 2.82 -24.24
C SER A 146 19.10 3.10 -25.52
N ASP A 147 17.82 2.71 -25.57
CA ASP A 147 16.96 2.96 -26.74
C ASP A 147 16.74 4.47 -26.98
N VAL A 148 16.55 5.27 -25.93
CA VAL A 148 16.40 6.73 -26.07
C VAL A 148 17.66 7.35 -26.69
N ILE A 149 18.85 6.97 -26.21
CA ILE A 149 20.11 7.44 -26.78
C ILE A 149 20.23 7.01 -28.25
N ALA A 150 19.93 5.75 -28.55
CA ALA A 150 19.99 5.24 -29.92
C ALA A 150 19.04 6.00 -30.86
N THR A 151 17.83 6.31 -30.39
CA THR A 151 16.79 7.00 -31.15
C THR A 151 17.17 8.46 -31.42
N ILE A 152 17.74 9.15 -30.44
CA ILE A 152 18.22 10.53 -30.63
C ILE A 152 19.30 10.56 -31.71
N THR A 153 20.27 9.64 -31.65
CA THR A 153 21.31 9.50 -32.67
C THR A 153 20.72 9.20 -34.05
N GLN A 154 19.70 8.34 -34.12
CA GLN A 154 19.06 7.99 -35.39
C GLN A 154 18.27 9.15 -35.99
N VAL A 155 17.46 9.83 -35.18
CA VAL A 155 16.68 11.00 -35.61
C VAL A 155 17.61 12.11 -36.09
N ALA A 156 18.71 12.35 -35.36
CA ALA A 156 19.72 13.33 -35.77
C ALA A 156 20.37 12.95 -37.10
N GLY A 157 20.80 11.69 -37.26
CA GLY A 157 21.36 11.19 -38.53
C GLY A 157 20.38 11.35 -39.70
N ALA A 158 19.12 10.95 -39.53
CA ALA A 158 18.11 11.05 -40.59
C ALA A 158 17.74 12.50 -40.95
N ALA A 159 17.65 13.40 -39.97
CA ALA A 159 17.44 14.82 -40.22
C ALA A 159 18.60 15.41 -41.05
N LEU A 160 19.84 15.03 -40.70
CA LEU A 160 21.03 15.46 -41.44
C LEU A 160 21.06 14.88 -42.86
N ILE A 161 20.62 13.64 -43.08
CA ILE A 161 20.45 13.06 -44.44
C ILE A 161 19.45 13.88 -45.25
N GLY A 162 18.32 14.27 -44.66
CA GLY A 162 17.33 15.12 -45.32
C GLY A 162 17.88 16.48 -45.74
N VAL A 163 18.67 17.12 -44.85
CA VAL A 163 19.33 18.41 -45.12
C VAL A 163 20.41 18.26 -46.19
N SER A 164 21.27 17.25 -46.12
CA SER A 164 22.34 17.05 -47.12
C SER A 164 21.76 16.74 -48.50
N GLN A 165 20.69 15.93 -48.58
CA GLN A 165 19.97 15.67 -49.83
C GLN A 165 19.30 16.93 -50.40
N SER A 166 18.76 17.79 -49.54
CA SER A 166 18.21 19.10 -49.97
C SER A 166 19.31 20.03 -50.51
N ASN A 167 20.49 20.03 -49.88
CA ASN A 167 21.62 20.89 -50.27
C ASN A 167 22.49 20.29 -51.39
N ARG A 168 22.22 19.05 -51.83
CA ARG A 168 23.03 18.27 -52.79
C ARG A 168 24.44 17.94 -52.29
N ASP A 169 24.60 17.83 -50.97
CA ASP A 169 25.83 17.39 -50.31
C ASP A 169 25.85 15.85 -50.17
N ASP A 170 27.05 15.28 -50.03
CA ASP A 170 27.22 13.85 -49.79
C ASP A 170 26.63 13.44 -48.41
N PRO A 171 25.59 12.57 -48.36
CA PRO A 171 24.94 12.15 -47.12
C PRO A 171 25.72 11.11 -46.32
N THR A 172 26.89 10.63 -46.77
CA THR A 172 27.64 9.53 -46.13
C THR A 172 27.89 9.73 -44.64
N THR A 173 28.30 10.93 -44.22
CA THR A 173 28.58 11.23 -42.81
C THR A 173 27.30 11.16 -41.97
N ALA A 174 26.19 11.68 -42.49
CA ALA A 174 24.89 11.64 -41.83
C ALA A 174 24.35 10.19 -41.76
N ASN A 175 24.55 9.39 -42.81
CA ASN A 175 24.24 7.97 -42.83
C ASN A 175 25.05 7.19 -41.80
N ASN A 176 26.34 7.49 -41.62
CA ASN A 176 27.19 6.84 -40.61
C ASN A 176 26.73 7.14 -39.17
N ILE A 177 26.25 8.36 -38.91
CA ILE A 177 25.65 8.72 -37.61
C ILE A 177 24.38 7.89 -37.37
N LEU A 178 23.49 7.83 -38.36
CA LEU A 178 22.28 7.00 -38.31
C LEU A 178 22.62 5.52 -38.05
N LEU A 179 23.59 4.99 -38.81
CA LEU A 179 24.06 3.61 -38.73
C LEU A 179 24.61 3.27 -37.34
N ALA A 180 25.39 4.17 -36.73
CA ALA A 180 25.93 3.98 -35.39
C ALA A 180 24.82 3.84 -34.34
N GLY A 181 23.76 4.65 -34.45
CA GLY A 181 22.58 4.54 -33.58
C GLY A 181 21.86 3.21 -33.71
N LEU A 182 21.66 2.72 -34.95
CA LEU A 182 21.04 1.42 -35.21
C LEU A 182 21.91 0.24 -34.76
N ALA A 183 23.21 0.31 -34.97
CA ALA A 183 24.15 -0.74 -34.56
C ALA A 183 24.15 -0.91 -33.04
N TYR A 184 24.18 0.21 -32.30
CA TYR A 184 24.06 0.21 -30.85
C TYR A 184 22.71 -0.35 -30.38
N GLN A 185 21.60 0.02 -31.04
CA GLN A 185 20.27 -0.50 -30.72
C GLN A 185 20.18 -2.02 -30.90
N VAL A 186 20.70 -2.56 -32.02
CA VAL A 186 20.71 -4.00 -32.29
C VAL A 186 21.56 -4.75 -31.25
N PHE A 187 22.70 -4.20 -30.85
CA PHE A 187 23.53 -4.76 -29.79
C PHE A 187 22.77 -4.79 -28.44
N ALA A 188 22.20 -3.67 -28.02
CA ALA A 188 21.45 -3.56 -26.77
C ALA A 188 20.23 -4.50 -26.74
N MET A 189 19.43 -4.51 -27.81
CA MET A 189 18.29 -5.41 -27.95
C MET A 189 18.73 -6.89 -27.99
N GLY A 190 19.86 -7.20 -28.62
CA GLY A 190 20.44 -8.55 -28.62
C GLY A 190 20.80 -9.03 -27.21
N CYS A 191 21.42 -8.18 -26.40
CA CYS A 191 21.67 -8.47 -24.98
C CYS A 191 20.37 -8.71 -24.19
N PHE A 192 19.31 -7.95 -24.49
CA PHE A 192 18.00 -8.15 -23.89
C PHE A 192 17.37 -9.50 -24.30
N VAL A 193 17.37 -9.81 -25.60
CA VAL A 193 16.85 -11.07 -26.15
C VAL A 193 17.54 -12.26 -25.49
N MET A 194 18.88 -12.26 -25.42
CA MET A 194 19.66 -13.30 -24.77
C MET A 194 19.30 -13.43 -23.27
N SER A 195 19.26 -12.31 -22.55
CA SER A 195 18.92 -12.29 -21.12
C SER A 195 17.50 -12.80 -20.85
N SER A 196 16.54 -12.44 -21.71
CA SER A 196 15.16 -12.88 -21.64
C SER A 196 15.02 -14.37 -21.95
N GLY A 197 15.74 -14.88 -22.94
CA GLY A 197 15.79 -16.29 -23.30
C GLY A 197 16.36 -17.16 -22.17
N VAL A 198 17.44 -16.71 -21.53
CA VAL A 198 18.01 -17.38 -20.35
C VAL A 198 17.00 -17.41 -19.20
N PHE A 199 16.29 -16.30 -18.94
CA PHE A 199 15.26 -16.26 -17.91
C PHE A 199 14.12 -17.24 -18.21
N VAL A 200 13.57 -17.23 -19.43
CA VAL A 200 12.48 -18.13 -19.84
C VAL A 200 12.90 -19.59 -19.76
N TRP A 201 14.11 -19.91 -20.22
CA TRP A 201 14.65 -21.27 -20.16
C TRP A 201 14.82 -21.76 -18.71
N ARG A 202 15.40 -20.93 -17.83
CA ARG A 202 15.54 -21.24 -16.39
C ARG A 202 14.19 -21.34 -15.68
N ALA A 203 13.21 -20.52 -16.05
CA ALA A 203 11.89 -20.47 -15.44
C ALA A 203 10.88 -21.46 -16.05
N ARG A 204 11.23 -22.25 -17.08
CA ARG A 204 10.29 -23.09 -17.86
C ARG A 204 9.35 -23.97 -17.02
N ARG A 205 9.86 -24.57 -15.95
CA ARG A 205 9.06 -25.40 -15.03
C ARG A 205 8.08 -24.57 -14.20
N ALA A 206 8.51 -23.40 -13.73
CA ALA A 206 7.67 -22.48 -12.96
C ALA A 206 6.59 -21.81 -13.84
N VAL A 207 6.91 -21.54 -15.12
CA VAL A 207 5.97 -21.04 -16.12
C VAL A 207 4.85 -22.04 -16.38
N ALA A 208 5.20 -23.31 -16.61
CA ALA A 208 4.23 -24.38 -16.82
C ALA A 208 3.32 -24.58 -15.60
N ALA A 209 3.89 -24.62 -14.39
CA ALA A 209 3.13 -24.74 -13.14
C ALA A 209 2.18 -23.56 -12.88
N SER A 210 2.47 -22.38 -13.45
CA SER A 210 1.65 -21.16 -13.29
C SER A 210 0.60 -20.97 -14.40
N GLY A 211 0.50 -21.90 -15.37
CA GLY A 211 -0.41 -21.79 -16.51
C GLY A 211 -0.06 -20.64 -17.48
N LEU A 212 1.19 -20.15 -17.47
CA LEU A 212 1.62 -18.97 -18.25
C LEU A 212 2.27 -19.32 -19.58
N THR A 213 2.33 -20.60 -19.96
CA THR A 213 3.08 -21.08 -21.13
C THR A 213 2.72 -20.33 -22.41
N ALA A 214 1.43 -20.22 -22.75
CA ALA A 214 0.99 -19.53 -23.96
C ALA A 214 1.39 -18.05 -23.98
N PHE A 215 1.29 -17.36 -22.83
CA PHE A 215 1.68 -15.95 -22.70
C PHE A 215 3.19 -15.76 -22.83
N VAL A 216 4.00 -16.61 -22.20
CA VAL A 216 5.46 -16.52 -22.27
C VAL A 216 5.97 -16.87 -23.67
N SER A 217 5.33 -17.82 -24.35
CA SER A 217 5.58 -18.10 -25.77
C SER A 217 5.24 -16.90 -26.65
N ALA A 218 4.06 -16.30 -26.48
CA ALA A 218 3.67 -15.09 -27.22
C ALA A 218 4.65 -13.92 -26.97
N PHE A 219 5.07 -13.72 -25.72
CA PHE A 219 6.11 -12.74 -25.35
C PHE A 219 7.43 -13.01 -26.07
N GLY A 220 7.89 -14.26 -26.09
CA GLY A 220 9.13 -14.65 -26.76
C GLY A 220 9.07 -14.40 -28.26
N VAL A 221 7.99 -14.82 -28.92
CA VAL A 221 7.78 -14.59 -30.36
C VAL A 221 7.70 -13.10 -30.68
N ALA A 222 6.93 -12.32 -29.93
CA ALA A 222 6.82 -10.87 -30.13
C ALA A 222 8.17 -10.16 -29.94
N THR A 223 8.98 -10.58 -28.95
CA THR A 223 10.33 -10.04 -28.73
C THR A 223 11.25 -10.34 -29.91
N LEU A 224 11.20 -11.55 -30.47
CA LEU A 224 11.99 -11.94 -31.63
C LEU A 224 11.56 -11.20 -32.91
N LEU A 225 10.26 -10.95 -33.10
CA LEU A 225 9.75 -10.19 -34.23
C LEU A 225 10.21 -8.72 -34.20
N VAL A 226 10.16 -8.08 -33.03
CA VAL A 226 10.70 -6.72 -32.87
C VAL A 226 12.21 -6.71 -33.09
N TYR A 227 12.93 -7.74 -32.63
CA TYR A 227 14.37 -7.85 -32.86
C TYR A 227 14.72 -8.03 -34.35
N LEU A 228 13.98 -8.88 -35.07
CA LEU A 228 14.13 -9.05 -36.51
C LEU A 228 14.01 -7.70 -37.25
N ARG A 229 12.99 -6.91 -36.90
CA ARG A 229 12.79 -5.57 -37.45
C ARG A 229 13.97 -4.64 -37.16
N THR A 230 14.54 -4.68 -35.95
CA THR A 230 15.74 -3.87 -35.64
C THR A 230 16.98 -4.29 -36.43
N ILE A 231 17.16 -5.59 -36.68
CA ILE A 231 18.26 -6.10 -37.51
C ILE A 231 18.08 -5.63 -38.97
N PHE A 232 16.85 -5.73 -39.50
CA PHE A 232 16.56 -5.26 -40.85
C PHE A 232 16.87 -3.77 -41.03
N ARG A 233 16.46 -2.91 -40.09
CA ARG A 233 16.76 -1.46 -40.16
C ARG A 233 18.27 -1.18 -40.16
N LEU A 234 19.04 -1.92 -39.37
CA LEU A 234 20.50 -1.85 -39.41
C LEU A 234 21.04 -2.26 -40.78
N ALA A 235 20.57 -3.38 -41.33
CA ALA A 235 21.01 -3.89 -42.64
C ALA A 235 20.67 -2.92 -43.79
N GLU A 236 19.44 -2.39 -43.81
CA GLU A 236 18.97 -1.39 -44.77
C GLU A 236 19.86 -0.14 -44.76
N THR A 237 20.20 0.37 -43.57
CA THR A 237 21.04 1.57 -43.44
C THR A 237 22.52 1.29 -43.73
N ALA A 238 22.99 0.07 -43.45
CA ALA A 238 24.37 -0.36 -43.70
C ALA A 238 24.65 -0.51 -45.20
N GLU A 239 23.63 -0.88 -45.98
CA GLU A 239 23.72 -0.92 -47.45
C GLU A 239 23.87 0.49 -48.05
N GLY A 240 23.32 1.50 -47.36
CA GLY A 240 23.42 2.90 -47.75
C GLY A 240 22.31 3.33 -48.71
N LEU A 241 22.31 4.65 -49.00
CA LEU A 241 21.27 5.26 -49.83
C LEU A 241 21.30 4.72 -51.26
N GLY A 242 20.19 4.13 -51.70
CA GLY A 242 20.06 3.54 -53.03
C GLY A 242 20.33 2.02 -53.12
N GLY A 243 20.57 1.36 -51.98
CA GLY A 243 20.67 -0.10 -51.89
C GLY A 243 19.36 -0.84 -52.23
N GLU A 244 19.45 -2.13 -52.55
CA GLU A 244 18.31 -2.97 -52.92
C GLU A 244 17.30 -3.09 -51.77
N LEU A 245 17.78 -3.15 -50.51
CA LEU A 245 16.92 -3.28 -49.33
C LEU A 245 16.10 -2.02 -49.08
N GLN A 246 16.66 -0.84 -49.37
CA GLN A 246 15.96 0.43 -49.20
C GLN A 246 15.03 0.73 -50.38
N THR A 247 15.45 0.43 -51.61
CA THR A 247 14.71 0.81 -52.83
C THR A 247 13.53 -0.10 -53.16
N ASN A 248 13.36 -1.22 -52.43
CA ASN A 248 12.28 -2.17 -52.66
C ASN A 248 11.26 -2.18 -51.51
N GLU A 249 10.03 -1.72 -51.81
CA GLU A 249 8.94 -1.63 -50.83
C GLU A 249 8.52 -3.00 -50.24
N VAL A 250 8.79 -4.11 -50.93
CA VAL A 250 8.43 -5.46 -50.44
C VAL A 250 9.22 -5.79 -49.17
N TYR A 251 10.52 -5.46 -49.12
CA TYR A 251 11.33 -5.69 -47.92
C TYR A 251 10.85 -4.83 -46.76
N PHE A 252 10.50 -3.57 -47.02
CA PHE A 252 9.84 -2.72 -46.04
C PHE A 252 8.53 -3.35 -45.53
N GLY A 253 7.64 -3.80 -46.41
CA GLY A 253 6.38 -4.43 -46.01
C GLY A 253 6.56 -5.69 -45.15
N VAL A 254 7.51 -6.56 -45.50
CA VAL A 254 7.68 -7.89 -44.88
C VAL A 254 8.58 -7.87 -43.64
N LEU A 255 9.63 -7.04 -43.62
CA LEU A 255 10.65 -7.05 -42.57
C LEU A 255 10.57 -5.85 -41.63
N GLU A 256 9.86 -4.79 -42.04
CA GLU A 256 9.64 -3.60 -41.22
C GLU A 256 8.23 -3.58 -40.63
N PHE A 257 7.22 -3.65 -41.50
CA PHE A 257 5.82 -3.52 -41.11
C PHE A 257 5.25 -4.81 -40.49
N ALA A 258 5.36 -5.96 -41.19
CA ALA A 258 4.73 -7.21 -40.77
C ALA A 258 5.17 -7.71 -39.37
N PRO A 259 6.46 -7.67 -38.98
CA PRO A 259 6.88 -8.18 -37.67
C PRO A 259 6.28 -7.37 -36.53
N VAL A 260 6.15 -6.05 -36.70
CA VAL A 260 5.55 -5.15 -35.70
C VAL A 260 4.07 -5.44 -35.56
N VAL A 261 3.32 -5.55 -36.68
CA VAL A 261 1.88 -5.88 -36.65
C VAL A 261 1.64 -7.23 -35.97
N LEU A 262 2.44 -8.25 -36.30
CA LEU A 262 2.33 -9.58 -35.67
C LEU A 262 2.63 -9.53 -34.17
N ALA A 263 3.65 -8.81 -33.74
CA ALA A 263 3.97 -8.63 -32.33
C ALA A 263 2.83 -7.93 -31.57
N VAL A 264 2.23 -6.90 -32.17
CA VAL A 264 1.11 -6.14 -31.60
C VAL A 264 -0.15 -6.99 -31.49
N MET A 265 -0.42 -7.82 -32.51
CA MET A 265 -1.52 -8.78 -32.51
C MET A 265 -1.36 -9.84 -31.42
N LEU A 266 -0.15 -10.37 -31.22
CA LEU A 266 0.15 -11.33 -30.16
C LEU A 266 -0.14 -10.75 -28.77
N PHE A 267 0.28 -9.52 -28.50
CA PHE A 267 -0.03 -8.87 -27.22
C PHE A 267 -1.50 -8.45 -27.11
N ALA A 268 -2.23 -8.24 -28.21
CA ALA A 268 -3.67 -7.97 -28.16
C ALA A 268 -4.47 -9.21 -27.76
N ALA A 269 -4.05 -10.40 -28.23
CA ALA A 269 -4.63 -11.67 -27.85
C ALA A 269 -4.24 -12.07 -26.41
N TRP A 270 -2.94 -12.07 -26.11
CA TRP A 270 -2.36 -12.44 -24.82
C TRP A 270 -1.92 -11.19 -24.03
N HIS A 271 -2.89 -10.34 -23.68
CA HIS A 271 -2.60 -9.07 -23.03
C HIS A 271 -1.97 -9.21 -21.64
N PRO A 272 -0.89 -8.47 -21.32
CA PRO A 272 -0.22 -8.54 -20.01
C PRO A 272 -1.13 -8.26 -18.83
N GLY A 273 -2.10 -7.34 -18.97
CA GLY A 273 -3.06 -7.03 -17.92
C GLY A 273 -4.02 -8.18 -17.58
N ARG A 274 -4.29 -9.11 -18.51
CA ARG A 274 -5.13 -10.31 -18.25
C ARG A 274 -4.36 -11.36 -17.46
N THR A 275 -3.13 -11.60 -17.88
CA THR A 275 -2.33 -12.73 -17.40
C THR A 275 -1.49 -12.36 -16.19
N LEU A 276 -0.96 -11.13 -16.12
CA LEU A 276 -0.09 -10.60 -15.06
C LEU A 276 -0.81 -9.45 -14.30
N PRO A 277 -1.78 -9.75 -13.41
CA PRO A 277 -2.42 -8.71 -12.63
C PRO A 277 -1.38 -8.02 -11.74
N TRP A 278 -1.06 -6.76 -12.07
CA TRP A 278 -0.08 -5.90 -11.42
C TRP A 278 -0.61 -5.33 -10.09
N ARG A 279 -1.13 -6.24 -9.25
CA ARG A 279 -1.85 -5.95 -8.01
C ARG A 279 -1.02 -5.14 -7.02
N ARG A 280 0.31 -5.21 -7.05
CA ARG A 280 1.15 -4.53 -6.05
C ARG A 280 1.20 -3.00 -6.19
N ARG A 281 1.11 -2.40 -7.39
CA ARG A 281 1.23 -0.92 -7.57
C ARG A 281 -0.11 -0.17 -7.65
N LEU A 282 -1.19 -0.79 -8.11
CA LEU A 282 -2.56 -0.23 -8.00
C LEU A 282 -3.00 -0.06 -6.55
N ILE A 283 -2.53 -0.96 -5.69
CA ILE A 283 -2.68 -0.92 -4.24
C ILE A 283 -1.99 0.37 -3.71
N TYR A 284 -0.73 0.64 -4.06
CA TYR A 284 -0.06 1.91 -3.70
C TYR A 284 -0.71 3.16 -4.32
N ILE A 285 -1.16 3.12 -5.58
CA ILE A 285 -1.86 4.26 -6.20
C ILE A 285 -3.21 4.50 -5.52
N ARG A 286 -3.97 3.44 -5.17
CA ARG A 286 -5.20 3.54 -4.40
C ARG A 286 -4.93 4.04 -2.99
N ALA A 287 -3.85 3.62 -2.34
CA ALA A 287 -3.42 4.19 -1.05
C ALA A 287 -3.05 5.66 -1.16
N VAL A 288 -2.26 6.06 -2.15
CA VAL A 288 -1.89 7.46 -2.35
C VAL A 288 -3.11 8.29 -2.69
N PHE A 289 -4.03 7.78 -3.51
CA PHE A 289 -5.28 8.46 -3.84
C PHE A 289 -6.24 8.51 -2.64
N THR A 290 -6.31 7.45 -1.82
CA THR A 290 -7.12 7.42 -0.58
C THR A 290 -6.50 8.31 0.50
N PHE A 291 -5.16 8.40 0.54
CA PHE A 291 -4.42 9.32 1.40
C PHE A 291 -4.67 10.76 0.98
N LEU A 292 -4.49 11.08 -0.30
CA LEU A 292 -4.72 12.42 -0.85
C LEU A 292 -6.19 12.81 -0.75
N SER A 293 -7.12 11.89 -1.03
CA SER A 293 -8.55 12.15 -0.86
C SER A 293 -8.94 12.27 0.61
N GLY A 294 -8.33 11.52 1.53
CA GLY A 294 -8.48 11.71 2.98
C GLY A 294 -7.94 13.06 3.46
N VAL A 295 -6.78 13.49 2.94
CA VAL A 295 -6.19 14.81 3.24
C VAL A 295 -7.04 15.95 2.65
N VAL A 296 -7.63 15.78 1.48
CA VAL A 296 -8.50 16.79 0.84
C VAL A 296 -9.89 16.81 1.48
N ARG A 297 -10.50 15.64 1.73
CA ARG A 297 -11.80 15.51 2.40
C ARG A 297 -11.73 16.01 3.84
N SER A 298 -10.61 15.80 4.53
CA SER A 298 -10.39 16.37 5.88
C SER A 298 -10.16 17.88 5.90
N LYS A 299 -9.88 18.51 4.75
CA LYS A 299 -9.87 19.98 4.60
C LYS A 299 -11.23 20.55 4.21
N LEU A 300 -12.11 19.76 3.61
CA LEU A 300 -13.40 20.22 3.06
C LEU A 300 -14.62 19.85 3.92
N SER A 301 -14.53 18.80 4.77
CA SER A 301 -15.60 18.40 5.69
C SER A 301 -15.69 19.35 6.90
N PRO A 302 -16.88 19.85 7.27
CA PRO A 302 -17.11 20.64 8.48
C PRO A 302 -16.70 19.90 9.77
N GLU A 303 -16.92 18.58 9.84
CA GLU A 303 -16.57 17.72 10.99
C GLU A 303 -15.05 17.51 11.12
N ALA A 304 -14.34 17.41 9.98
CA ALA A 304 -12.90 17.22 9.97
C ALA A 304 -12.11 18.49 10.32
N GLN A 305 -12.73 19.68 10.30
CA GLN A 305 -12.14 20.94 10.77
C GLN A 305 -11.68 20.85 12.24
N ASN A 306 -12.22 19.89 12.99
CA ASN A 306 -11.91 19.62 14.38
C ASN A 306 -10.84 18.55 14.65
N LEU A 307 -10.02 18.18 13.67
CA LEU A 307 -8.80 17.38 13.89
C LEU A 307 -7.55 18.25 13.70
N HIS A 308 -6.56 18.11 14.59
CA HIS A 308 -5.26 18.76 14.41
C HIS A 308 -4.56 18.19 13.17
N TRP A 309 -3.77 18.99 12.46
CA TRP A 309 -3.20 18.59 11.16
C TRP A 309 -2.35 17.31 11.21
N ARG A 310 -1.71 17.04 12.37
CA ARG A 310 -0.97 15.80 12.63
C ARG A 310 -1.88 14.57 12.75
N GLN A 311 -3.02 14.71 13.44
CA GLN A 311 -4.03 13.64 13.55
C GLN A 311 -4.65 13.36 12.18
N ARG A 312 -4.96 14.39 11.39
CA ARG A 312 -5.46 14.24 10.02
C ARG A 312 -4.50 13.47 9.12
N LEU A 313 -3.21 13.78 9.22
CA LEU A 313 -2.17 13.12 8.44
C LEU A 313 -2.05 11.63 8.83
N ALA A 314 -2.10 11.34 10.14
CA ALA A 314 -2.01 9.97 10.65
C ALA A 314 -3.27 9.14 10.34
N LEU A 315 -4.47 9.70 10.51
CA LEU A 315 -5.73 9.09 10.09
C LEU A 315 -5.73 8.83 8.59
N SER A 316 -5.31 9.80 7.77
CA SER A 316 -5.22 9.62 6.32
C SER A 316 -4.21 8.53 5.95
N ALA A 317 -3.07 8.44 6.66
CA ALA A 317 -2.07 7.40 6.47
C ALA A 317 -2.59 6.01 6.88
N LEU A 318 -3.35 5.92 7.96
CA LEU A 318 -3.97 4.68 8.43
C LEU A 318 -5.13 4.23 7.54
N GLN A 319 -6.02 5.14 7.13
CA GLN A 319 -7.09 4.87 6.17
C GLN A 319 -6.51 4.44 4.81
N SER A 320 -5.44 5.10 4.36
CA SER A 320 -4.66 4.69 3.20
C SER A 320 -4.10 3.27 3.35
N LYS A 321 -3.51 2.95 4.50
CA LYS A 321 -3.01 1.60 4.82
C LYS A 321 -4.13 0.57 4.90
N SER A 322 -5.32 0.95 5.36
CA SER A 322 -6.50 0.09 5.41
C SER A 322 -7.06 -0.22 4.02
N ALA A 323 -6.96 0.73 3.07
CA ALA A 323 -7.34 0.52 1.67
C ALA A 323 -6.40 -0.45 0.91
N LEU A 324 -5.22 -0.76 1.49
CA LEU A 324 -4.23 -1.68 0.94
C LEU A 324 -4.45 -3.15 1.37
N LEU A 325 -5.17 -3.37 2.46
CA LEU A 325 -5.25 -4.65 3.16
C LEU A 325 -6.72 -5.12 3.26
N THR A 326 -6.98 -6.38 2.87
CA THR A 326 -8.27 -7.02 3.20
C THR A 326 -8.51 -7.04 4.71
N SER A 327 -9.76 -7.10 5.19
CA SER A 327 -10.06 -7.20 6.63
C SER A 327 -9.29 -8.34 7.29
N ARG A 328 -9.23 -9.53 6.66
CA ARG A 328 -8.38 -10.63 7.16
C ARG A 328 -6.89 -10.29 7.24
N GLN A 329 -6.33 -9.56 6.28
CA GLN A 329 -4.92 -9.13 6.32
C GLN A 329 -4.66 -8.03 7.36
N ARG A 330 -5.65 -7.16 7.62
CA ARG A 330 -5.59 -6.18 8.72
C ARG A 330 -5.58 -6.89 10.07
N THR A 331 -6.45 -7.89 10.23
CA THR A 331 -6.67 -8.63 11.48
C THR A 331 -5.55 -9.63 11.80
N PHE A 332 -5.02 -10.36 10.80
CA PHE A 332 -4.09 -11.48 11.03
C PHE A 332 -2.70 -11.30 10.38
N GLY A 333 -2.41 -10.15 9.76
CA GLY A 333 -1.19 -9.94 8.97
C GLY A 333 0.12 -9.90 9.76
N SER A 334 0.07 -9.74 11.09
CA SER A 334 1.23 -9.60 11.98
C SER A 334 1.33 -10.69 13.05
N SER A 335 0.61 -11.81 12.90
CA SER A 335 0.52 -12.90 13.90
C SER A 335 1.82 -13.68 14.15
N GLY A 336 2.96 -13.23 13.62
CA GLY A 336 4.27 -13.87 13.73
C GLY A 336 5.28 -13.14 14.62
N THR A 337 5.04 -11.88 15.01
CA THR A 337 5.97 -11.11 15.85
C THR A 337 5.46 -11.07 17.29
N SER A 338 6.26 -11.57 18.25
CA SER A 338 5.92 -11.49 19.69
C SER A 338 5.85 -10.04 20.15
N ALA A 339 4.86 -9.70 20.98
CA ALA A 339 4.69 -8.36 21.53
C ALA A 339 5.92 -7.98 22.38
N GLY A 340 6.50 -8.92 23.12
CA GLY A 340 7.71 -8.72 23.89
C GLY A 340 8.93 -8.34 23.04
N HIS A 341 9.04 -8.84 21.81
CA HIS A 341 10.08 -8.39 20.88
C HIS A 341 9.90 -6.91 20.51
N LEU A 342 8.67 -6.50 20.19
CA LEU A 342 8.35 -5.12 19.83
C LEU A 342 8.58 -4.14 21.00
N ILE A 343 8.17 -4.53 22.21
CA ILE A 343 8.38 -3.73 23.42
C ILE A 343 9.88 -3.56 23.69
N ARG A 344 10.66 -4.65 23.57
CA ARG A 344 12.11 -4.60 23.78
C ARG A 344 12.81 -3.70 22.77
N GLU A 345 12.46 -3.80 21.49
CA GLU A 345 13.02 -2.96 20.43
C GLU A 345 12.70 -1.48 20.66
N TYR A 346 11.45 -1.16 21.03
CA TYR A 346 11.04 0.20 21.35
C TYR A 346 11.80 0.77 22.56
N CYS A 347 11.86 0.01 23.67
CA CYS A 347 12.57 0.45 24.87
C CYS A 347 14.06 0.66 24.62
N HIS A 348 14.71 -0.25 23.87
CA HIS A 348 16.11 -0.11 23.47
C HIS A 348 16.32 1.17 22.63
N ALA A 349 15.46 1.40 21.63
CA ALA A 349 15.54 2.59 20.77
C ALA A 349 15.30 3.91 21.54
N LYS A 350 14.57 3.89 22.65
CA LYS A 350 14.25 5.06 23.49
C LYS A 350 15.09 5.17 24.76
N GLY A 351 16.02 4.24 25.00
CA GLY A 351 16.82 4.21 26.23
C GLY A 351 16.00 4.02 27.50
N LEU A 352 14.87 3.29 27.42
CA LEU A 352 14.00 3.02 28.56
C LEU A 352 14.43 1.72 29.27
N SER A 353 14.43 1.74 30.60
CA SER A 353 14.68 0.53 31.41
C SER A 353 13.52 -0.45 31.25
N LEU A 354 13.83 -1.71 30.96
CA LEU A 354 12.87 -2.79 30.74
C LEU A 354 13.29 -4.05 31.51
N ARG A 355 12.40 -4.55 32.38
CA ARG A 355 12.50 -5.89 33.00
C ARG A 355 11.29 -6.72 32.56
N SER A 356 11.49 -7.99 32.24
CA SER A 356 10.39 -8.88 31.84
C SER A 356 10.35 -10.10 32.74
N VAL A 357 9.15 -10.47 33.19
CA VAL A 357 8.91 -11.59 34.11
C VAL A 357 7.86 -12.51 33.51
N THR A 358 8.21 -13.78 33.33
CA THR A 358 7.24 -14.80 32.90
C THR A 358 6.37 -15.17 34.08
N VAL A 359 5.06 -15.10 33.89
CA VAL A 359 4.07 -15.48 34.90
C VAL A 359 4.08 -17.00 35.03
N SER A 360 4.31 -17.49 36.25
CA SER A 360 4.23 -18.91 36.53
C SER A 360 2.77 -19.35 36.57
N ASN A 361 2.38 -20.26 35.69
CA ASN A 361 1.06 -20.90 35.72
C ASN A 361 1.05 -22.11 36.69
N ALA A 362 2.02 -22.20 37.62
CA ALA A 362 2.18 -23.35 38.52
C ALA A 362 1.07 -23.37 39.60
N GLY A 363 -0.01 -24.06 39.25
CA GLY A 363 -1.17 -24.37 40.09
C GLY A 363 -2.14 -25.20 39.25
N ALA A 364 -3.04 -25.95 39.88
CA ALA A 364 -4.11 -26.65 39.17
C ALA A 364 -5.09 -25.61 38.58
N GLN A 365 -4.69 -24.95 37.49
CA GLN A 365 -5.53 -24.00 36.76
C GLN A 365 -6.73 -24.77 36.19
N PRO A 366 -7.95 -24.20 36.27
CA PRO A 366 -9.12 -24.80 35.64
C PRO A 366 -8.99 -24.91 34.11
N PHE A 367 -8.17 -24.03 33.50
CA PHE A 367 -7.93 -23.96 32.07
C PHE A 367 -6.44 -23.83 31.72
N ALA A 368 -5.97 -24.60 30.74
CA ALA A 368 -4.58 -24.59 30.30
C ALA A 368 -4.32 -23.46 29.27
N ALA A 369 -3.93 -22.27 29.76
CA ALA A 369 -3.43 -21.18 28.93
C ALA A 369 -1.89 -21.14 28.88
N PRO A 370 -1.27 -20.63 27.80
CA PRO A 370 0.17 -20.31 27.81
C PRO A 370 0.53 -19.31 28.92
N PRO A 371 1.78 -19.29 29.41
CA PRO A 371 2.21 -18.30 30.39
C PRO A 371 2.12 -16.88 29.80
N ALA A 372 1.69 -15.93 30.62
CA ALA A 372 1.78 -14.51 30.29
C ALA A 372 3.19 -13.98 30.56
N ILE A 373 3.52 -12.82 30.01
CA ILE A 373 4.76 -12.10 30.36
C ILE A 373 4.40 -10.69 30.83
N LEU A 374 4.94 -10.28 31.97
CA LEU A 374 4.86 -8.92 32.48
C LEU A 374 6.10 -8.14 32.06
N HIS A 375 5.91 -7.01 31.38
CA HIS A 375 6.97 -6.11 30.96
C HIS A 375 6.95 -4.83 31.79
N PHE A 376 7.89 -4.70 32.71
CA PHE A 376 8.10 -3.56 33.59
C PHE A 376 8.95 -2.53 32.88
N ILE A 377 8.38 -1.36 32.62
CA ILE A 377 9.05 -0.19 32.07
C ILE A 377 9.16 0.85 33.18
N THR A 378 10.38 1.27 33.50
CA THR A 378 10.63 2.33 34.50
C THR A 378 10.74 3.69 33.79
N PRO A 379 9.84 4.65 34.06
CA PRO A 379 9.98 6.02 33.58
C PRO A 379 11.28 6.67 34.07
N ALA A 380 11.87 7.57 33.27
CA ALA A 380 13.13 8.23 33.63
C ALA A 380 13.08 9.05 34.93
N SER A 381 11.90 9.56 35.30
CA SER A 381 11.65 10.32 36.53
C SER A 381 10.89 9.53 37.59
N ALA A 382 10.98 8.19 37.56
CA ALA A 382 10.22 7.34 38.46
C ALA A 382 10.66 7.50 39.93
N PRO A 383 9.72 7.68 40.88
CA PRO A 383 10.05 7.60 42.30
C PRO A 383 10.34 6.16 42.73
N ALA A 384 10.97 6.00 43.90
CA ALA A 384 11.26 4.68 44.48
C ALA A 384 10.00 3.91 44.90
N THR A 385 8.95 4.63 45.30
CA THR A 385 7.64 4.10 45.70
C THR A 385 6.53 4.91 45.03
N GLY A 386 5.35 4.32 44.86
CA GLY A 386 4.22 4.99 44.22
C GLY A 386 3.39 4.05 43.35
N LEU A 387 2.47 4.65 42.58
CA LEU A 387 1.52 3.94 41.75
C LEU A 387 2.21 3.14 40.64
N THR A 388 1.61 2.01 40.26
CA THR A 388 1.97 1.16 39.12
C THR A 388 0.83 1.14 38.13
N VAL A 389 1.11 1.48 36.87
CA VAL A 389 0.12 1.34 35.79
C VAL A 389 0.18 -0.09 35.24
N PHE A 390 -0.84 -0.90 35.52
CA PHE A 390 -0.99 -2.23 34.92
C PHE A 390 -1.79 -2.10 33.62
N TYR A 391 -1.13 -2.25 32.48
CA TYR A 391 -1.67 -1.91 31.17
C TYR A 391 -1.95 -3.14 30.29
N ALA A 392 -3.21 -3.32 29.89
CA ALA A 392 -3.63 -4.27 28.87
C ALA A 392 -3.86 -3.53 27.53
N TYR A 393 -3.07 -3.86 26.50
CA TYR A 393 -3.18 -3.19 25.19
C TYR A 393 -4.37 -3.67 24.37
N GLY A 394 -4.89 -2.82 23.49
CA GLY A 394 -5.93 -3.17 22.53
C GLY A 394 -5.42 -3.92 21.29
N GLY A 395 -6.30 -4.12 20.31
CA GLY A 395 -5.98 -4.88 19.08
C GLY A 395 -6.96 -6.02 18.76
N GLY A 396 -8.16 -5.99 19.34
CA GLY A 396 -9.21 -6.99 19.10
C GLY A 396 -8.79 -8.42 19.50
N TYR A 397 -7.87 -8.55 20.46
CA TYR A 397 -7.17 -9.79 20.82
C TYR A 397 -6.43 -10.50 19.68
N ALA A 398 -6.37 -9.94 18.47
CA ALA A 398 -5.77 -10.58 17.30
C ALA A 398 -4.48 -9.87 16.84
N ALA A 399 -4.38 -8.57 17.10
CA ALA A 399 -3.21 -7.77 16.75
C ALA A 399 -2.26 -7.63 17.95
N PRO A 400 -0.92 -7.66 17.72
CA PRO A 400 0.05 -7.36 18.76
C PRO A 400 0.03 -5.87 19.11
N ILE A 401 0.68 -5.52 20.24
CA ILE A 401 0.83 -4.15 20.70
C ILE A 401 1.36 -3.20 19.60
N ALA A 402 0.63 -2.10 19.38
CA ALA A 402 1.12 -0.98 18.57
C ALA A 402 2.05 -0.09 19.41
N VAL A 403 3.33 -0.45 19.50
CA VAL A 403 4.31 0.17 20.42
C VAL A 403 4.46 1.68 20.29
N LEU A 404 4.26 2.23 19.09
CA LEU A 404 4.36 3.68 18.87
C LEU A 404 3.21 4.46 19.53
N GLY A 405 2.06 3.84 19.80
CA GLY A 405 0.93 4.50 20.45
C GLY A 405 0.72 4.03 21.90
N HIS A 406 0.69 2.72 22.14
CA HIS A 406 0.41 2.15 23.47
C HIS A 406 1.47 2.53 24.51
N ILE A 407 2.77 2.42 24.18
CA ILE A 407 3.84 2.72 25.15
C ILE A 407 3.83 4.21 25.51
N PRO A 408 3.81 5.18 24.58
CA PRO A 408 3.70 6.59 24.94
C PRO A 408 2.42 6.94 25.69
N MET A 409 1.28 6.31 25.37
CA MET A 409 0.04 6.48 26.14
C MET A 409 0.24 6.11 27.61
N ALA A 410 0.71 4.89 27.87
CA ALA A 410 0.91 4.42 29.24
C ALA A 410 1.97 5.24 29.98
N LEU A 411 3.04 5.68 29.29
CA LEU A 411 4.05 6.57 29.87
C LEU A 411 3.51 7.98 30.18
N ARG A 412 2.55 8.51 29.40
CA ARG A 412 1.87 9.78 29.70
C ARG A 412 0.97 9.65 30.93
N ALA A 413 0.25 8.53 31.04
CA ALA A 413 -0.53 8.22 32.24
C ALA A 413 0.38 8.11 33.47
N ALA A 414 1.46 7.34 33.38
CA ALA A 414 2.48 7.22 34.41
C ALA A 414 3.09 8.56 34.82
N LYS A 415 3.44 9.41 33.84
CA LYS A 415 3.96 10.75 34.11
C LYS A 415 2.95 11.63 34.87
N THR A 416 1.66 11.52 34.56
CA THR A 416 0.60 12.33 35.19
C THR A 416 0.50 12.04 36.69
N ILE A 417 0.67 10.78 37.09
CA ILE A 417 0.54 10.33 38.49
C ILE A 417 1.88 10.10 39.18
N SER A 418 2.99 10.48 38.54
CA SER A 418 4.36 10.17 39.00
C SER A 418 4.54 8.68 39.35
N ALA A 419 4.03 7.78 38.50
CA ALA A 419 4.08 6.34 38.73
C ALA A 419 5.52 5.83 38.82
N LYS A 420 5.76 4.85 39.70
CA LYS A 420 7.06 4.17 39.82
C LYS A 420 7.38 3.33 38.59
N GLN A 421 6.36 2.76 37.95
CA GLN A 421 6.53 1.92 36.76
C GLN A 421 5.23 1.75 35.96
N VAL A 422 5.39 1.34 34.70
CA VAL A 422 4.33 0.82 33.83
C VAL A 422 4.58 -0.67 33.62
N VAL A 423 3.57 -1.50 33.80
CA VAL A 423 3.63 -2.95 33.59
C VAL A 423 2.67 -3.32 32.47
N PHE A 424 3.21 -3.68 31.32
CA PHE A 424 2.40 -4.24 30.22
C PHE A 424 2.25 -5.74 30.40
N ILE A 425 1.04 -6.26 30.21
CA ILE A 425 0.82 -7.70 30.10
C ILE A 425 0.86 -8.15 28.63
N GLU A 426 1.81 -9.01 28.28
CA GLU A 426 1.82 -9.77 27.03
C GLU A 426 0.95 -11.03 27.21
N TYR A 427 -0.27 -10.96 26.67
CA TYR A 427 -1.22 -12.05 26.61
C TYR A 427 -1.24 -12.69 25.21
N SER A 428 -1.77 -13.91 25.13
CA SER A 428 -1.85 -14.71 23.91
C SER A 428 -2.91 -14.16 22.95
N LEU A 429 -2.64 -14.23 21.64
CA LEU A 429 -3.52 -13.67 20.61
C LEU A 429 -4.39 -14.74 19.92
N THR A 430 -5.56 -14.30 19.49
CA THR A 430 -6.52 -15.03 18.67
C THR A 430 -6.03 -15.10 17.21
N PRO A 431 -6.46 -16.12 16.43
CA PRO A 431 -7.36 -17.21 16.81
C PRO A 431 -6.61 -18.39 17.43
N ARG A 432 -5.29 -18.31 17.61
CA ARG A 432 -4.48 -19.42 18.13
C ARG A 432 -4.84 -19.75 19.58
N HIS A 433 -5.12 -18.72 20.38
CA HIS A 433 -5.54 -18.85 21.77
C HIS A 433 -6.83 -18.03 21.97
N PRO A 434 -8.02 -18.65 21.84
CA PRO A 434 -9.30 -17.97 22.08
C PRO A 434 -9.54 -17.73 23.58
N TYR A 435 -10.67 -17.09 23.91
CA TYR A 435 -11.22 -17.04 25.25
C TYR A 435 -11.28 -18.45 25.87
N PRO A 436 -10.93 -18.64 27.16
CA PRO A 436 -10.62 -17.65 28.20
C PRO A 436 -9.13 -17.31 28.38
N SER A 437 -8.26 -17.65 27.41
CA SER A 437 -6.79 -17.56 27.57
C SER A 437 -6.31 -16.20 28.10
N GLN A 438 -6.86 -15.11 27.57
CA GLN A 438 -6.47 -13.74 27.93
C GLN A 438 -6.86 -13.40 29.37
N LEU A 439 -8.04 -13.83 29.83
CA LEU A 439 -8.52 -13.63 31.21
C LEU A 439 -7.64 -14.41 32.20
N VAL A 440 -7.37 -15.69 31.91
CA VAL A 440 -6.50 -16.53 32.76
C VAL A 440 -5.11 -15.91 32.93
N GLN A 441 -4.56 -15.39 31.83
CA GLN A 441 -3.28 -14.70 31.81
C GLN A 441 -3.32 -13.37 32.58
N ALA A 442 -4.39 -12.58 32.45
CA ALA A 442 -4.57 -11.33 33.19
C ALA A 442 -4.72 -11.54 34.69
N ALA A 443 -5.50 -12.53 35.11
CA ALA A 443 -5.68 -12.90 36.51
C ALA A 443 -4.34 -13.34 37.13
N SER A 444 -3.64 -14.26 36.46
CA SER A 444 -2.34 -14.75 36.95
C SER A 444 -1.27 -13.66 36.93
N GLY A 445 -1.32 -12.75 35.95
CA GLY A 445 -0.44 -11.59 35.85
C GLY A 445 -0.66 -10.59 36.98
N LEU A 446 -1.91 -10.27 37.31
CA LEU A 446 -2.22 -9.40 38.45
C LEU A 446 -1.82 -10.07 39.77
N GLN A 447 -2.15 -11.35 39.99
CA GLN A 447 -1.73 -12.07 41.20
C GLN A 447 -0.21 -12.09 41.37
N THR A 448 0.54 -12.33 40.28
CA THR A 448 2.03 -12.28 40.31
C THR A 448 2.53 -10.88 40.68
N LEU A 449 1.89 -9.83 40.17
CA LEU A 449 2.24 -8.45 40.50
C LEU A 449 2.00 -8.13 41.98
N LEU A 450 0.96 -8.69 42.59
CA LEU A 450 0.64 -8.50 44.00
C LEU A 450 1.57 -9.31 44.91
N ASP A 451 1.72 -10.62 44.63
CA ASP A 451 2.39 -11.55 45.53
C ASP A 451 3.90 -11.59 45.32
N ALA A 452 4.34 -11.86 44.09
CA ALA A 452 5.75 -12.08 43.79
C ALA A 452 6.53 -10.76 43.65
N GLU A 453 5.86 -9.72 43.18
CA GLU A 453 6.46 -8.39 42.98
C GLU A 453 6.14 -7.39 44.10
N GLY A 454 5.29 -7.79 45.05
CA GLY A 454 5.00 -7.02 46.27
C GLY A 454 4.31 -5.67 46.03
N VAL A 455 3.61 -5.50 44.91
CA VAL A 455 2.83 -4.28 44.66
C VAL A 455 1.50 -4.36 45.41
N LYS A 456 1.17 -3.36 46.23
CA LYS A 456 -0.12 -3.35 46.93
C LYS A 456 -1.25 -3.08 45.95
N ALA A 457 -2.42 -3.67 46.15
CA ALA A 457 -3.58 -3.42 45.28
C ALA A 457 -3.94 -1.92 45.22
N SER A 458 -3.86 -1.20 46.35
CA SER A 458 -4.04 0.26 46.41
C SER A 458 -2.98 1.09 45.68
N GLU A 459 -1.91 0.47 45.18
CA GLU A 459 -0.92 1.10 44.30
C GLU A 459 -1.16 0.78 42.81
N VAL A 460 -2.12 -0.07 42.47
CA VAL A 460 -2.34 -0.51 41.07
C VAL A 460 -3.40 0.35 40.38
N VAL A 461 -3.02 0.98 39.28
CA VAL A 461 -3.92 1.61 38.31
C VAL A 461 -4.07 0.65 37.12
N ALA A 462 -5.20 -0.04 37.04
CA ALA A 462 -5.51 -0.95 35.93
C ALA A 462 -6.00 -0.15 34.73
N MET A 463 -5.35 -0.27 33.58
CA MET A 463 -5.63 0.57 32.41
C MET A 463 -5.65 -0.27 31.13
N GLY A 464 -6.56 0.03 30.21
CA GLY A 464 -6.57 -0.64 28.91
C GLY A 464 -7.49 0.03 27.90
N ASP A 465 -7.20 -0.20 26.63
CA ASP A 465 -7.95 0.33 25.49
C ASP A 465 -8.61 -0.77 24.66
N SER A 466 -9.80 -0.54 24.11
CA SER A 466 -10.49 -1.50 23.24
C SER A 466 -10.62 -2.90 23.86
N ALA A 467 -10.08 -3.94 23.23
CA ALA A 467 -10.01 -5.30 23.77
C ALA A 467 -9.18 -5.39 25.07
N GLY A 468 -8.19 -4.52 25.25
CA GLY A 468 -7.46 -4.37 26.51
C GLY A 468 -8.32 -3.72 27.59
N GLY A 469 -9.16 -2.75 27.23
CA GLY A 469 -10.18 -2.18 28.12
C GLY A 469 -11.23 -3.21 28.54
N HIS A 470 -11.68 -4.05 27.58
CA HIS A 470 -12.48 -5.23 27.86
C HIS A 470 -11.73 -6.18 28.81
N LEU A 471 -10.44 -6.47 28.60
CA LEU A 471 -9.67 -7.36 29.48
C LEU A 471 -9.58 -6.83 30.92
N ILE A 472 -9.39 -5.52 31.11
CA ILE A 472 -9.42 -4.91 32.46
C ILE A 472 -10.81 -5.09 33.08
N ALA A 473 -11.88 -4.85 32.32
CA ALA A 473 -13.25 -5.05 32.79
C ALA A 473 -13.53 -6.52 33.14
N SER A 474 -13.11 -7.48 32.30
CA SER A 474 -13.16 -8.91 32.56
C SER A 474 -12.43 -9.31 33.84
N LEU A 475 -11.28 -8.70 34.09
CA LEU A 475 -10.48 -8.93 35.30
C LEU A 475 -11.19 -8.40 36.55
N LEU A 476 -11.79 -7.20 36.49
CA LEU A 476 -12.60 -6.66 37.58
C LEU A 476 -13.80 -7.55 37.89
N ALA A 477 -14.52 -7.99 36.85
CA ALA A 477 -15.63 -8.93 36.98
C ALA A 477 -15.18 -10.25 37.63
N HIS A 478 -14.03 -10.79 37.22
CA HIS A 478 -13.45 -12.01 37.79
C HIS A 478 -12.99 -11.84 39.25
N ILE A 479 -12.45 -10.67 39.64
CA ILE A 479 -12.11 -10.41 41.05
C ILE A 479 -13.37 -10.39 41.92
N ALA A 480 -14.45 -9.78 41.44
CA ALA A 480 -15.71 -9.69 42.18
C ALA A 480 -16.44 -11.04 42.26
N VAL A 481 -16.52 -11.75 41.13
CA VAL A 481 -17.19 -13.04 40.98
C VAL A 481 -16.28 -13.96 40.15
N PRO A 482 -15.53 -14.87 40.79
CA PRO A 482 -14.54 -15.69 40.10
C PRO A 482 -15.12 -16.55 38.98
N SER A 483 -14.76 -16.21 37.76
CA SER A 483 -14.93 -17.06 36.58
C SER A 483 -14.39 -18.48 36.81
N PRO A 484 -15.06 -19.54 36.33
CA PRO A 484 -14.62 -20.92 36.51
C PRO A 484 -13.34 -21.26 35.74
N TYR A 485 -12.87 -20.40 34.85
CA TYR A 485 -11.72 -20.66 34.00
C TYR A 485 -10.37 -20.27 34.60
N ALA A 486 -10.35 -19.32 35.53
CA ALA A 486 -9.14 -18.72 36.08
C ALA A 486 -9.09 -18.87 37.61
N LEU A 487 -7.89 -18.95 38.18
CA LEU A 487 -7.73 -18.90 39.64
C LEU A 487 -8.17 -17.54 40.18
N PRO A 488 -8.89 -17.50 41.33
CA PRO A 488 -9.28 -16.24 41.96
C PRO A 488 -8.09 -15.32 42.21
N VAL A 489 -8.32 -14.01 42.09
CA VAL A 489 -7.34 -12.98 42.41
C VAL A 489 -7.63 -12.42 43.80
N ASP A 490 -6.66 -12.51 44.71
CA ASP A 490 -6.76 -11.97 46.06
C ASP A 490 -6.13 -10.58 46.14
N LEU A 491 -6.94 -9.57 46.50
CA LEU A 491 -6.48 -8.19 46.70
C LEU A 491 -5.95 -7.93 48.11
N HIS A 492 -5.80 -8.96 48.94
CA HIS A 492 -5.29 -8.90 50.32
C HIS A 492 -6.09 -7.94 51.21
N GLY A 493 -7.42 -7.93 51.05
CA GLY A 493 -8.34 -7.05 51.80
C GLY A 493 -8.32 -5.57 51.39
N ASP A 494 -7.67 -5.24 50.28
CA ASP A 494 -7.61 -3.90 49.73
C ASP A 494 -8.35 -3.80 48.38
N GLN A 495 -8.27 -2.65 47.73
CA GLN A 495 -8.92 -2.37 46.45
C GLN A 495 -7.93 -1.75 45.46
N LEU A 496 -8.16 -1.92 44.17
CA LEU A 496 -7.34 -1.28 43.14
C LEU A 496 -7.45 0.25 43.24
N ALA A 497 -6.33 0.96 43.02
CA ALA A 497 -6.26 2.42 43.14
C ALA A 497 -7.22 3.10 42.14
N ALA A 498 -7.21 2.62 40.90
CA ALA A 498 -8.14 3.02 39.86
C ALA A 498 -8.23 2.02 38.71
N ALA A 499 -9.31 2.11 37.92
CA ALA A 499 -9.49 1.44 36.64
C ALA A 499 -9.80 2.46 35.53
N VAL A 500 -9.06 2.43 34.42
CA VAL A 500 -9.24 3.34 33.28
C VAL A 500 -9.49 2.50 32.02
N MET A 501 -10.74 2.45 31.60
CA MET A 501 -11.21 1.69 30.43
C MET A 501 -11.48 2.64 29.27
N ILE A 502 -10.64 2.59 28.24
CA ILE A 502 -10.68 3.50 27.09
C ILE A 502 -11.33 2.80 25.91
N SER A 503 -12.46 3.32 25.45
CA SER A 503 -13.28 2.76 24.38
C SER A 503 -13.41 1.23 24.49
N PRO A 504 -13.78 0.68 25.67
CA PRO A 504 -13.72 -0.75 25.91
C PRO A 504 -14.68 -1.52 24.98
N TRP A 505 -14.30 -2.73 24.60
CA TRP A 505 -15.19 -3.58 23.80
C TRP A 505 -16.19 -4.32 24.69
N ILE A 506 -17.28 -3.65 25.08
CA ILE A 506 -18.23 -4.16 26.08
C ILE A 506 -19.17 -5.24 25.53
N ALA A 507 -19.86 -4.94 24.43
CA ALA A 507 -20.91 -5.80 23.89
C ALA A 507 -20.35 -6.77 22.84
N MET A 508 -20.82 -8.01 22.89
CA MET A 508 -20.47 -9.04 21.90
C MET A 508 -21.38 -9.02 20.66
N THR A 509 -22.29 -8.05 20.54
CA THR A 509 -23.11 -7.80 19.35
C THR A 509 -22.54 -6.64 18.52
N THR A 510 -23.11 -6.40 17.34
CA THR A 510 -22.76 -5.24 16.50
C THR A 510 -23.99 -4.46 16.03
N ASP A 511 -25.19 -4.84 16.48
CA ASP A 511 -26.49 -4.31 16.04
C ASP A 511 -26.82 -2.91 16.58
N GLN A 512 -25.90 -2.28 17.31
CA GLN A 512 -26.06 -0.92 17.82
C GLN A 512 -26.05 0.13 16.70
N ALA A 513 -26.77 1.23 16.89
CA ALA A 513 -26.89 2.32 15.92
C ALA A 513 -25.56 3.04 15.65
N SER A 514 -24.64 3.05 16.62
CA SER A 514 -23.28 3.55 16.46
C SER A 514 -22.49 2.81 15.39
N PHE A 515 -22.76 1.52 15.13
CA PHE A 515 -22.13 0.82 14.00
C PHE A 515 -22.62 1.35 12.65
N ASP A 516 -23.90 1.69 12.51
CA ASP A 516 -24.44 2.21 11.24
C ASP A 516 -24.01 3.64 10.96
N THR A 517 -23.89 4.45 12.01
CA THR A 517 -23.55 5.87 11.90
C THR A 517 -22.05 6.14 11.82
N ASN A 518 -21.22 5.38 12.53
CA ASN A 518 -19.78 5.67 12.69
C ASN A 518 -18.83 4.75 11.90
N GLU A 519 -19.29 3.63 11.34
CA GLU A 519 -18.41 2.66 10.63
C GLU A 519 -17.63 3.28 9.46
N ALA A 520 -18.17 4.32 8.81
CA ALA A 520 -17.49 5.00 7.70
C ALA A 520 -16.32 5.89 8.13
N THR A 521 -16.30 6.34 9.39
CA THR A 521 -15.33 7.30 9.94
C THR A 521 -14.40 6.69 10.97
N ASP A 522 -14.83 5.61 11.63
CA ASP A 522 -14.07 4.93 12.68
C ASP A 522 -12.97 4.01 12.13
N PHE A 523 -12.01 3.67 12.99
CA PHE A 523 -10.96 2.69 12.72
C PHE A 523 -11.51 1.26 12.70
N LEU A 524 -12.52 0.98 13.53
CA LEU A 524 -13.18 -0.31 13.65
C LEU A 524 -14.43 -0.33 12.76
N ASP A 525 -14.52 -1.34 11.89
CA ASP A 525 -15.68 -1.60 11.05
C ASP A 525 -16.43 -2.87 11.53
N ARG A 526 -17.70 -3.02 11.16
CA ARG A 526 -18.56 -4.14 11.54
C ARG A 526 -17.96 -5.49 11.11
N PRO A 527 -17.44 -5.66 9.87
CA PRO A 527 -16.73 -6.88 9.50
C PRO A 527 -15.52 -7.20 10.38
N ALA A 528 -14.73 -6.22 10.77
CA ALA A 528 -13.59 -6.40 11.66
C ALA A 528 -14.02 -6.79 13.07
N ALA A 529 -15.05 -6.14 13.63
CA ALA A 529 -15.61 -6.50 14.93
C ALA A 529 -16.11 -7.95 14.96
N LEU A 530 -16.83 -8.39 13.90
CA LEU A 530 -17.27 -9.78 13.76
C LEU A 530 -16.11 -10.77 13.61
N LEU A 531 -15.04 -10.39 12.91
CA LEU A 531 -13.81 -11.20 12.80
C LEU A 531 -13.10 -11.34 14.15
N PHE A 532 -12.99 -10.25 14.93
CA PHE A 532 -12.44 -10.29 16.28
C PHE A 532 -13.28 -11.17 17.21
N LYS A 533 -14.62 -11.03 17.17
CA LYS A 533 -15.54 -11.92 17.91
C LYS A 533 -15.35 -13.38 17.53
N CYS A 534 -15.26 -13.68 16.23
CA CYS A 534 -15.06 -15.05 15.76
C CYS A 534 -13.72 -15.64 16.23
N GLY A 535 -12.65 -14.84 16.26
CA GLY A 535 -11.34 -15.28 16.76
C GLY A 535 -11.29 -15.42 18.28
N PHE A 536 -11.96 -14.50 19.00
CA PHE A 536 -12.04 -14.50 20.46
C PHE A 536 -12.92 -15.64 20.97
N ALA A 537 -13.99 -15.99 20.25
CA ALA A 537 -14.93 -17.05 20.60
C ALA A 537 -15.43 -16.94 22.06
N PRO A 538 -16.04 -15.80 22.45
CA PRO A 538 -16.47 -15.57 23.82
C PRO A 538 -17.56 -16.55 24.25
N ASN A 539 -17.55 -16.95 25.52
CA ASN A 539 -18.74 -17.52 26.15
C ASN A 539 -19.71 -16.38 26.46
N VAL A 540 -20.81 -16.27 25.70
CA VAL A 540 -21.73 -15.12 25.81
C VAL A 540 -22.55 -15.09 27.10
N ASP A 541 -22.63 -16.21 27.81
CA ASP A 541 -23.33 -16.31 29.09
C ASP A 541 -22.44 -15.95 30.28
N GLU A 542 -21.14 -15.75 30.05
CA GLU A 542 -20.16 -15.47 31.09
C GLU A 542 -19.95 -13.94 31.22
N PRO A 543 -20.23 -13.33 32.39
CA PRO A 543 -20.09 -11.87 32.59
C PRO A 543 -18.67 -11.34 32.45
N SER A 544 -17.65 -12.20 32.51
CA SER A 544 -16.26 -11.84 32.25
C SER A 544 -15.89 -11.83 30.75
N ALA A 545 -16.78 -12.31 29.88
CA ALA A 545 -16.58 -12.32 28.42
C ALA A 545 -17.63 -11.49 27.66
N ASN A 546 -18.84 -11.36 28.19
CA ASN A 546 -19.91 -10.55 27.65
C ASN A 546 -20.42 -9.63 28.74
N LEU A 547 -19.81 -8.45 28.83
CA LEU A 547 -19.82 -7.61 30.03
C LEU A 547 -21.18 -6.96 30.32
N ILE A 548 -22.14 -7.01 29.39
CA ILE A 548 -23.42 -6.32 29.52
C ILE A 548 -24.63 -7.26 29.35
N ASP A 549 -24.60 -8.14 28.35
CA ASP A 549 -25.77 -8.96 28.00
C ASP A 549 -25.78 -10.35 28.68
N ALA A 550 -24.73 -10.73 29.43
CA ALA A 550 -24.74 -12.01 30.15
C ALA A 550 -25.75 -11.98 31.32
N PRO A 551 -26.46 -13.09 31.64
CA PRO A 551 -27.56 -13.10 32.61
C PRO A 551 -27.24 -12.50 33.98
N ASP A 552 -26.02 -12.70 34.49
CA ASP A 552 -25.60 -12.25 35.83
C ASP A 552 -24.80 -10.92 35.83
N SER A 553 -24.70 -10.24 34.68
CA SER A 553 -23.89 -9.01 34.54
C SER A 553 -24.22 -7.96 35.59
N ALA A 554 -25.50 -7.72 35.86
CA ALA A 554 -25.94 -6.74 36.86
C ALA A 554 -25.45 -7.07 38.27
N HIS A 555 -25.50 -8.34 38.68
CA HIS A 555 -25.00 -8.77 39.98
C HIS A 555 -23.48 -8.59 40.08
N VAL A 556 -22.74 -9.04 39.05
CA VAL A 556 -21.28 -8.94 38.99
C VAL A 556 -20.83 -7.48 39.10
N TRP A 557 -21.40 -6.57 38.31
CA TRP A 557 -20.99 -5.16 38.33
C TRP A 557 -21.40 -4.42 39.60
N ASN A 558 -22.49 -4.83 40.25
CA ASN A 558 -22.80 -4.36 41.60
C ASN A 558 -21.71 -4.81 42.57
N SER A 559 -21.27 -6.07 42.52
CA SER A 559 -20.16 -6.56 43.35
C SER A 559 -18.82 -5.86 43.07
N VAL A 560 -18.56 -5.42 41.83
CA VAL A 560 -17.36 -4.66 41.47
C VAL A 560 -17.37 -3.25 42.08
N PHE A 561 -18.42 -2.46 41.84
CA PHE A 561 -18.42 -1.03 42.16
C PHE A 561 -19.14 -0.69 43.46
N ARG A 562 -20.10 -1.50 43.88
CA ARG A 562 -21.01 -1.23 45.02
C ARG A 562 -21.41 -2.54 45.71
N PRO A 563 -20.44 -3.32 46.22
CA PRO A 563 -20.74 -4.59 46.86
C PRO A 563 -21.62 -4.39 48.09
N ALA A 564 -22.50 -5.34 48.38
CA ALA A 564 -23.36 -5.28 49.56
C ALA A 564 -22.54 -5.32 50.88
N THR A 565 -21.37 -5.95 50.84
CA THR A 565 -20.44 -6.10 51.97
C THR A 565 -18.99 -5.98 51.49
N GLY A 566 -18.14 -5.33 52.27
CA GLY A 566 -16.72 -5.15 51.95
C GLY A 566 -16.43 -3.88 51.13
N LYS A 567 -15.19 -3.75 50.66
CA LYS A 567 -14.77 -2.65 49.78
C LYS A 567 -15.11 -2.99 48.33
N PRO A 568 -15.39 -2.01 47.47
CA PRO A 568 -15.44 -2.25 46.03
C PRO A 568 -14.09 -2.77 45.54
N VAL A 569 -14.10 -3.50 44.42
CA VAL A 569 -12.87 -4.03 43.80
C VAL A 569 -11.91 -2.91 43.40
N VAL A 570 -12.46 -1.74 43.08
CA VAL A 570 -11.70 -0.57 42.64
C VAL A 570 -12.22 0.71 43.30
N ARG A 571 -11.29 1.54 43.78
CA ARG A 571 -11.58 2.81 44.45
C ARG A 571 -12.16 3.84 43.48
N LYS A 572 -11.52 4.04 42.33
CA LYS A 572 -11.98 4.96 41.27
C LYS A 572 -12.04 4.29 39.92
N ALA A 573 -13.02 4.61 39.09
CA ALA A 573 -13.12 4.05 37.73
C ALA A 573 -13.56 5.08 36.71
N MET A 574 -12.95 5.00 35.53
CA MET A 574 -13.34 5.81 34.38
C MET A 574 -13.63 4.90 33.19
N VAL A 575 -14.80 5.09 32.57
CA VAL A 575 -15.12 4.55 31.25
C VAL A 575 -15.20 5.72 30.28
N LEU A 576 -14.43 5.65 29.20
CA LEU A 576 -14.28 6.71 28.23
C LEU A 576 -14.67 6.19 26.84
N THR A 577 -15.39 6.98 26.05
CA THR A 577 -15.76 6.63 24.67
C THR A 577 -15.80 7.86 23.78
N GLY A 578 -15.50 7.69 22.50
CA GLY A 578 -15.57 8.73 21.49
C GLY A 578 -16.94 8.78 20.83
N THR A 579 -17.46 9.96 20.51
CA THR A 579 -18.77 10.04 19.87
C THR A 579 -18.76 9.62 18.39
N SER A 580 -17.58 9.46 17.80
CA SER A 580 -17.38 9.02 16.41
C SER A 580 -16.84 7.60 16.31
N GLU A 581 -17.09 6.77 17.33
CA GLU A 581 -16.68 5.37 17.38
C GLU A 581 -17.87 4.39 17.34
N VAL A 582 -17.68 3.20 16.77
CA VAL A 582 -18.75 2.21 16.63
C VAL A 582 -19.14 1.55 17.95
N LEU A 583 -18.27 1.59 18.97
CA LEU A 583 -18.54 1.03 20.29
C LEU A 583 -19.29 1.98 21.23
N MET A 584 -19.55 3.22 20.79
CA MET A 584 -20.14 4.29 21.60
C MET A 584 -21.39 3.84 22.36
N ASP A 585 -22.38 3.27 21.67
CA ASP A 585 -23.66 2.92 22.29
C ASP A 585 -23.49 1.89 23.42
N SER A 586 -22.63 0.90 23.21
CA SER A 586 -22.34 -0.12 24.24
C SER A 586 -21.61 0.47 25.45
N ASN A 587 -20.71 1.43 25.23
CA ASN A 587 -20.00 2.13 26.29
C ASN A 587 -20.93 3.06 27.09
N VAL A 588 -21.82 3.78 26.40
CA VAL A 588 -22.87 4.60 27.03
C VAL A 588 -23.81 3.73 27.87
N ALA A 589 -24.25 2.59 27.33
CA ALA A 589 -25.11 1.66 28.04
C ALA A 589 -24.42 1.13 29.32
N PHE A 590 -23.16 0.71 29.22
CA PHE A 590 -22.38 0.26 30.36
C PHE A 590 -22.18 1.36 31.42
N GLY A 591 -21.83 2.57 30.98
CA GLY A 591 -21.66 3.75 31.83
C GLY A 591 -22.91 4.06 32.65
N LYS A 592 -24.09 4.02 32.00
CA LYS A 592 -25.37 4.30 32.64
C LYS A 592 -25.87 3.17 33.54
N VAL A 593 -25.78 1.93 33.09
CA VAL A 593 -26.41 0.78 33.76
C VAL A 593 -25.52 0.21 34.87
N HIS A 594 -24.23 0.00 34.59
CA HIS A 594 -23.34 -0.74 35.47
C HIS A 594 -22.41 0.17 36.26
N LEU A 595 -21.68 1.07 35.58
CA LEU A 595 -20.78 2.01 36.26
C LEU A 595 -21.57 2.98 37.15
N ARG A 596 -22.69 3.51 36.64
CA ARG A 596 -23.51 4.56 37.29
C ARG A 596 -22.63 5.72 37.76
N GLY A 597 -21.72 6.15 36.88
CA GLY A 597 -20.76 7.21 37.15
C GLY A 597 -21.35 8.60 36.91
N ALA A 598 -20.64 9.63 37.34
CA ALA A 598 -20.93 11.00 36.92
C ALA A 598 -20.58 11.17 35.44
N ASP A 599 -21.52 11.68 34.66
CA ASP A 599 -21.35 11.89 33.23
C ASP A 599 -20.58 13.20 32.94
N LEU A 600 -19.61 13.13 32.02
CA LEU A 600 -18.88 14.28 31.50
C LEU A 600 -18.80 14.20 29.97
N VAL A 601 -19.29 15.23 29.29
CA VAL A 601 -19.06 15.41 27.85
C VAL A 601 -17.87 16.33 27.67
N VAL A 602 -16.88 15.90 26.88
CA VAL A 602 -15.67 16.68 26.62
C VAL A 602 -15.58 17.01 25.14
N ASP A 603 -15.59 18.29 24.84
CA ASP A 603 -15.23 18.84 23.54
C ASP A 603 -13.96 19.70 23.63
N ARG A 604 -13.55 20.27 22.48
CA ARG A 604 -12.37 21.13 22.37
C ARG A 604 -12.42 22.39 23.25
N LYS A 605 -13.61 22.92 23.51
CA LYS A 605 -13.83 24.17 24.26
C LYS A 605 -14.06 23.91 25.74
N THR A 606 -14.32 22.68 26.12
CA THR A 606 -14.59 22.26 27.49
C THR A 606 -13.37 22.52 28.35
N ASP A 607 -13.52 23.31 29.41
CA ASP A 607 -12.52 23.41 30.48
C ASP A 607 -12.62 22.16 31.36
N VAL A 608 -11.84 21.13 30.99
CA VAL A 608 -11.90 19.81 31.64
C VAL A 608 -11.63 19.91 33.14
N PRO A 609 -10.54 20.55 33.64
CA PRO A 609 -10.33 20.72 35.08
C PRO A 609 -11.53 21.32 35.84
N ALA A 610 -12.14 22.38 35.30
CA ALA A 610 -13.25 23.05 35.95
C ALA A 610 -14.58 22.26 35.91
N ARG A 611 -14.76 21.40 34.91
CA ARG A 611 -15.99 20.62 34.69
C ARG A 611 -15.90 19.18 35.20
N PHE A 612 -14.70 18.69 35.53
CA PHE A 612 -14.51 17.30 35.91
C PHE A 612 -15.19 17.00 37.25
N PRO A 613 -16.11 16.02 37.31
CA PRO A 613 -16.93 15.76 38.48
C PRO A 613 -16.09 15.28 39.67
N ASP A 614 -16.47 15.68 40.87
CA ASP A 614 -15.94 15.11 42.10
C ASP A 614 -16.67 13.81 42.43
N ALA A 615 -16.34 12.75 41.70
CA ALA A 615 -16.92 11.42 41.84
C ALA A 615 -15.86 10.34 41.70
N ASP A 616 -16.06 9.22 42.39
CA ASP A 616 -15.17 8.05 42.29
C ASP A 616 -15.31 7.34 40.94
N TYR A 617 -16.53 7.35 40.38
CA TYR A 617 -16.86 6.71 39.11
C TYR A 617 -17.31 7.76 38.09
N VAL A 618 -16.66 7.78 36.91
CA VAL A 618 -16.90 8.80 35.89
C VAL A 618 -17.09 8.13 34.53
N PHE A 619 -18.15 8.50 33.82
CA PHE A 619 -18.32 8.17 32.41
C PHE A 619 -18.02 9.41 31.57
N VAL A 620 -17.20 9.24 30.53
CA VAL A 620 -16.77 10.36 29.69
C VAL A 620 -17.10 10.07 28.22
N ALA A 621 -17.82 11.00 27.58
CA ALA A 621 -18.04 11.02 26.14
C ALA A 621 -17.21 12.13 25.48
N ALA A 622 -16.22 11.75 24.68
CA ALA A 622 -15.32 12.66 23.97
C ALA A 622 -15.88 12.97 22.57
N VAL A 623 -16.28 14.22 22.36
CA VAL A 623 -16.91 14.68 21.12
C VAL A 623 -15.93 14.58 19.95
N GLU A 624 -16.40 14.02 18.83
CA GLU A 624 -15.70 13.84 17.54
C GLU A 624 -14.45 12.96 17.58
N GLU A 625 -14.25 12.19 18.65
CA GLU A 625 -13.12 11.27 18.75
C GLU A 625 -13.51 9.85 18.32
N ALA A 626 -12.58 9.16 17.66
CA ALA A 626 -12.74 7.80 17.15
C ALA A 626 -12.20 6.76 18.15
N HIS A 627 -12.46 5.47 17.87
CA HIS A 627 -12.15 4.33 18.75
C HIS A 627 -10.71 4.26 19.26
N THR A 628 -9.75 4.64 18.41
CA THR A 628 -8.31 4.55 18.71
C THR A 628 -7.65 5.92 18.90
N GLN A 629 -8.44 6.97 19.13
CA GLN A 629 -7.96 8.35 19.11
C GLN A 629 -6.78 8.59 20.05
N THR A 630 -6.87 8.06 21.27
CA THR A 630 -5.82 8.20 22.30
C THR A 630 -4.50 7.52 21.90
N ILE A 631 -4.57 6.35 21.25
CA ILE A 631 -3.40 5.63 20.72
C ILE A 631 -2.78 6.41 19.57
N LEU A 632 -3.61 7.00 18.70
CA LEU A 632 -3.15 7.84 17.60
C LEU A 632 -2.45 9.11 18.11
N ASP A 633 -3.07 9.78 19.06
CA ASP A 633 -2.57 10.99 19.70
C ASP A 633 -1.20 10.75 20.34
N ALA A 634 -1.09 9.63 21.06
CA ALA A 634 0.17 9.17 21.63
C ALA A 634 1.23 8.92 20.55
N ALA A 635 0.87 8.27 19.44
CA ALA A 635 1.80 7.98 18.35
C ALA A 635 2.32 9.22 17.63
N VAL A 636 1.53 10.30 17.55
CA VAL A 636 1.92 11.55 16.88
C VAL A 636 2.41 12.63 17.84
N GLY A 637 2.50 12.33 19.13
CA GLY A 637 2.90 13.30 20.14
C GLY A 637 1.90 14.46 20.27
N TYR A 638 0.60 14.19 20.15
CA TYR A 638 -0.48 15.15 20.40
C TYR A 638 -1.06 14.93 21.78
N ASP A 639 -1.22 16.00 22.56
CA ASP A 639 -1.56 15.93 23.99
C ASP A 639 -2.89 16.62 24.34
N GLU A 640 -3.56 17.20 23.34
CA GLU A 640 -4.77 18.02 23.51
C GLU A 640 -6.05 17.32 23.01
N GLY A 641 -6.01 16.00 22.77
CA GLY A 641 -7.21 15.22 22.48
C GLY A 641 -8.17 15.23 23.66
N ASN A 642 -9.48 15.24 23.40
CA ASN A 642 -10.55 15.29 24.40
C ASN A 642 -10.45 14.12 25.38
N MET A 643 -10.29 12.89 24.87
CA MET A 643 -10.04 11.70 25.69
C MET A 643 -8.76 11.81 26.50
N SER A 644 -7.66 12.26 25.88
CA SER A 644 -6.36 12.41 26.54
C SER A 644 -6.40 13.43 27.69
N ARG A 645 -7.13 14.54 27.51
CA ARG A 645 -7.35 15.58 28.53
C ARG A 645 -8.20 15.04 29.68
N ALA A 646 -9.25 14.28 29.39
CA ALA A 646 -10.09 13.63 30.40
C ALA A 646 -9.31 12.59 31.22
N ILE A 647 -8.53 11.72 30.56
CA ILE A 647 -7.66 10.73 31.23
C ILE A 647 -6.69 11.44 32.16
N ARG A 648 -6.02 12.51 31.68
CA ARG A 648 -5.07 13.25 32.49
C ARG A 648 -5.73 13.86 33.72
N GLU A 649 -6.91 14.45 33.57
CA GLU A 649 -7.61 15.07 34.69
C GLU A 649 -8.12 14.05 35.70
N PHE A 650 -8.65 12.91 35.25
CA PHE A 650 -9.01 11.79 36.12
C PHE A 650 -7.82 11.30 36.94
N LEU A 651 -6.68 11.09 36.26
CA LEU A 651 -5.46 10.56 36.87
C LEU A 651 -4.84 11.50 37.90
N LYS A 652 -4.90 12.83 37.72
CA LYS A 652 -4.44 13.79 38.74
C LYS A 652 -5.19 13.72 40.07
N ARG A 653 -6.36 13.07 40.09
CA ARG A 653 -7.22 12.93 41.28
C ARG A 653 -7.00 11.60 42.02
N LEU A 654 -5.91 10.88 41.70
CA LEU A 654 -5.42 9.68 42.38
C LEU A 654 -4.34 10.03 43.39
#